data_AF-A0AAU9DZV6-F1
#
_entry.id   AF-A0AAU9DZV6-F1
#
_cell.length_a   1.000
_cell.length_b   1.000
_cell.length_c   1.000
_cell.angle_alpha   90.00
_cell.angle_beta   90.00
_cell.angle_gamma   90.00
#
_symmetry.space_group_name_H-M   'P 1'
#
loop_
_entity.id
_entity.type
_entity.pdbx_description
1 polymer ?
#
loop_
_entity_poly.entity_id
_entity_poly.type
_entity_poly.pdbx_seq_one_letter_code
_entity_poly.pdbx_strand_id
1 'polypeptide(L)'
;MKLNKKRVLLIFLITGLAVYLLALFSAFQYDTVASILLNPEVKDIKGAFLSIFNINTSSSRRFVYFTFALNWLVGGKAPFIYKLTNLLIHIFSAYFLYLIILETEIKNRLINKNKEIYSILVGLLFLILPIQIQAVTYVVQRLASFVGLCYFAGLYFYIKYRKSENRKYLYYIVGLIFVLLGTRSKETMVTFPIALFLYEMFFFGGIKWQSIIYYMTGFIPLILRVRYSLMLHSDKVSTVTSTFALNPGKTDLTRYTYFITEFKVILRYLRLMIFPYGQRVDYNIKIENSFFSLWVILPFIILVLLLSFGIYYYKKEKIIGYGVLLFFIGFIVTSTIIPIDDLIYEHRAYISVAGYSIVISYFFILLLKERKKILYGMLLVGVVYGGVTVARNYTWLSMTSLWEDNHKKEPNLERPLINLCTSAIVEKKYKIAERYLKIAASKYPKHESILKDYIDLYKNTDRVDKAILLSEKSIEKNIGGDDVKLILAEMYYDKNRFRDSLKVLNLVKNKISLRKKILESKILLKFNDTDKAFDILIGMKSSDEVNSLLGYIYQQKGDIDKGTEYYKKSIKMEDSKINLALIYNSKGEGKKALKLLQEIKKKDSKNEKLYLALIDVDYKNRDKYIEKLKEIGKGLGEFYYKEGMRLKTEKKLEMAYNMFKQSIENNPYFMQSYYWIGEIGYSILKKDNEVLNIFLESEKENIINYYILGRIADIYYRKKEYDNSIEYYKKALKLKESDYFYLQLGKTYFLKKDIKNSVTNLEKAVELNNKNYIANYNLGVIYYSVKDYKKAYKYLNNANNIKKSDSIEKILKKIEKNERIIGN
;
A
#
# COMPACT_ATOMS: atom_id res chain seq x y z
N MET A 1 9.83 55.86 13.96
CA MET A 1 8.63 55.17 14.50
C MET A 1 9.03 53.81 15.05
N LYS A 2 8.65 53.50 16.30
CA LYS A 2 8.63 52.12 16.80
C LYS A 2 7.48 51.40 16.10
N LEU A 3 7.72 50.25 15.47
CA LEU A 3 6.67 49.44 14.87
C LEU A 3 5.86 48.78 15.99
N ASN A 4 4.54 48.85 15.86
CA ASN A 4 3.66 48.11 16.77
C ASN A 4 3.90 46.60 16.58
N LYS A 5 3.97 45.82 17.69
CA LYS A 5 4.09 44.36 17.68
C LYS A 5 3.08 43.69 16.71
N LYS A 6 1.85 44.23 16.62
CA LYS A 6 0.83 43.76 15.66
C LYS A 6 1.26 43.93 14.19
N ARG A 7 1.92 45.04 13.84
CA ARG A 7 2.45 45.28 12.49
C ARG A 7 3.60 44.33 12.17
N VAL A 8 4.47 44.03 13.14
CA VAL A 8 5.56 43.06 12.95
C VAL A 8 5.02 41.65 12.73
N LEU A 9 3.99 41.22 13.47
CA LEU A 9 3.32 39.95 13.22
C LEU A 9 2.72 39.90 11.79
N LEU A 10 2.10 40.99 11.33
CA LEU A 10 1.59 41.06 9.96
C LEU A 10 2.71 40.93 8.92
N ILE A 11 3.88 41.53 9.15
CA ILE A 11 5.06 41.36 8.29
C ILE A 11 5.47 39.88 8.22
N PHE A 12 5.57 39.18 9.37
CA PHE A 12 5.91 37.76 9.35
C PHE A 12 4.84 36.90 8.67
N LEU A 13 3.56 37.22 8.83
CA LEU A 13 2.47 36.52 8.14
C LEU A 13 2.58 36.69 6.62
N ILE A 14 2.75 37.92 6.14
CA ILE A 14 2.87 38.21 4.71
C ILE A 14 4.12 37.56 4.12
N THR A 15 5.29 37.74 4.77
CA THR A 15 6.55 37.15 4.29
C THR A 15 6.51 35.62 4.32
N GLY A 16 5.99 35.03 5.39
CA GLY A 16 5.84 33.58 5.49
C GLY A 16 4.91 33.01 4.42
N LEU A 17 3.76 33.66 4.20
CA LEU A 17 2.86 33.29 3.11
C LEU A 17 3.52 33.43 1.74
N ALA A 18 4.21 34.54 1.46
CA ALA A 18 4.87 34.78 0.18
C ALA A 18 5.92 33.71 -0.14
N VAL A 19 6.74 33.34 0.84
CA VAL A 19 7.87 32.41 0.65
C VAL A 19 7.42 30.93 0.60
N TYR A 20 6.32 30.58 1.29
CA TYR A 20 5.81 29.21 1.37
C TYR A 20 4.49 28.96 0.62
N LEU A 21 4.01 29.92 -0.18
CA LEU A 21 2.71 29.81 -0.88
C LEU A 21 2.62 28.53 -1.71
N LEU A 22 3.65 28.23 -2.50
CA LEU A 22 3.73 27.03 -3.33
C LEU A 22 3.71 25.74 -2.50
N ALA A 23 4.30 25.78 -1.30
CA ALA A 23 4.33 24.62 -0.41
C ALA A 23 2.92 24.21 0.03
N LEU A 24 2.00 25.15 0.22
CA LEU A 24 0.63 24.88 0.68
C LEU A 24 -0.15 23.96 -0.26
N PHE A 25 0.16 24.01 -1.56
CA PHE A 25 -0.54 23.24 -2.60
C PHE A 25 0.20 21.96 -3.01
N SER A 26 1.35 21.67 -2.42
CA SER A 26 2.12 20.48 -2.74
C SER A 26 1.46 19.19 -2.20
N ALA A 27 1.71 18.05 -2.85
CA ALA A 27 1.20 16.74 -2.42
C ALA A 27 1.78 16.30 -1.06
N PHE A 28 1.17 15.32 -0.38
CA PHE A 28 1.81 14.71 0.79
C PHE A 28 3.12 14.03 0.38
N GLN A 29 4.18 14.20 1.18
CA GLN A 29 5.51 13.69 0.87
C GLN A 29 5.95 12.60 1.85
N TYR A 30 6.69 11.63 1.32
CA TYR A 30 7.43 10.62 2.08
C TYR A 30 6.57 9.92 3.15
N ASP A 31 7.04 9.81 4.38
CA ASP A 31 6.38 9.05 5.45
C ASP A 31 5.03 9.64 5.87
N THR A 32 4.66 10.83 5.39
CA THR A 32 3.34 11.44 5.66
C THR A 32 2.20 10.53 5.24
N VAL A 33 2.36 9.76 4.16
CA VAL A 33 1.34 8.81 3.70
C VAL A 33 1.09 7.77 4.80
N ALA A 34 2.14 7.18 5.36
CA ALA A 34 2.01 6.20 6.42
C ALA A 34 1.51 6.84 7.73
N SER A 35 2.10 7.96 8.14
CA SER A 35 1.81 8.61 9.43
C SER A 35 0.42 9.26 9.51
N ILE A 36 -0.18 9.64 8.39
CA ILE A 36 -1.47 10.35 8.34
C ILE A 36 -2.52 9.55 7.59
N LEU A 37 -2.30 9.25 6.31
CA LEU A 37 -3.34 8.65 5.45
C LEU A 37 -3.67 7.21 5.85
N LEU A 38 -2.65 6.44 6.25
CA LEU A 38 -2.79 5.04 6.65
C LEU A 38 -2.95 4.87 8.16
N ASN A 39 -2.65 5.88 8.97
CA ASN A 39 -2.69 5.78 10.41
C ASN A 39 -4.13 5.87 10.96
N PRO A 40 -4.65 4.82 11.63
CA PRO A 40 -5.98 4.86 12.23
C PRO A 40 -6.10 5.83 13.40
N GLU A 41 -5.02 6.11 14.14
CA GLU A 41 -5.04 7.04 15.28
C GLU A 41 -5.40 8.46 14.83
N VAL A 42 -4.92 8.90 13.66
CA VAL A 42 -5.26 10.22 13.10
C VAL A 42 -6.74 10.32 12.72
N LYS A 43 -7.40 9.18 12.46
CA LYS A 43 -8.81 9.12 12.06
C LYS A 43 -9.75 9.07 13.27
N ASP A 44 -9.23 8.81 14.46
CA ASP A 44 -9.98 8.79 15.72
C ASP A 44 -9.50 9.91 16.65
N ILE A 45 -10.19 11.06 16.60
CA ILE A 45 -9.85 12.24 17.41
C ILE A 45 -9.93 11.96 18.92
N LYS A 46 -10.87 11.11 19.36
CA LYS A 46 -11.03 10.79 20.79
C LYS A 46 -9.87 9.92 21.26
N GLY A 47 -9.55 8.88 20.48
CA GLY A 47 -8.38 8.02 20.72
C GLY A 47 -7.08 8.81 20.71
N ALA A 48 -6.89 9.71 19.73
CA ALA A 48 -5.71 10.58 19.65
C ALA A 48 -5.59 11.56 20.82
N PHE A 49 -6.71 12.09 21.32
CA PHE A 49 -6.71 12.94 22.51
C PHE A 49 -6.33 12.16 23.77
N LEU A 50 -6.95 10.99 23.99
CA LEU A 50 -6.65 10.13 25.14
C LEU A 50 -5.20 9.62 25.11
N SER A 51 -4.63 9.38 23.92
CA SER A 51 -3.24 8.92 23.78
C SER A 51 -2.20 9.95 24.27
N ILE A 52 -2.56 11.24 24.37
CA ILE A 52 -1.70 12.28 24.97
C ILE A 52 -1.39 11.95 26.43
N PHE A 53 -2.33 11.38 27.18
CA PHE A 53 -2.16 11.07 28.60
C PHE A 53 -1.61 9.66 28.85
N ASN A 54 -1.44 8.86 27.80
CA ASN A 54 -0.93 7.50 27.93
C ASN A 54 0.59 7.47 28.11
N ILE A 55 1.02 7.24 29.35
CA ILE A 55 2.42 7.17 29.80
C ILE A 55 3.10 5.84 29.41
N ASN A 56 2.33 4.79 29.10
CA ASN A 56 2.86 3.46 28.80
C ASN A 56 3.29 3.26 27.33
N THR A 57 3.43 4.34 26.56
CA THR A 57 3.80 4.26 25.14
C THR A 57 5.19 4.83 24.88
N SER A 58 5.95 4.19 23.99
CA SER A 58 7.30 4.61 23.58
C SER A 58 7.38 6.02 22.99
N SER A 59 6.27 6.52 22.45
CA SER A 59 6.29 7.68 21.58
C SER A 59 5.97 8.96 22.34
N SER A 60 7.00 9.80 22.51
CA SER A 60 6.88 11.19 22.95
C SER A 60 6.08 12.07 21.96
N ARG A 61 5.58 11.54 20.85
CA ARG A 61 5.06 12.29 19.68
C ARG A 61 3.53 12.45 19.64
N ARG A 62 2.80 11.96 20.67
CA ARG A 62 1.33 11.83 20.67
C ARG A 62 0.59 13.15 20.49
N PHE A 63 1.08 14.25 21.06
CA PHE A 63 0.41 15.55 20.91
C PHE A 63 0.38 15.98 19.44
N VAL A 64 1.45 15.74 18.69
CA VAL A 64 1.48 16.07 17.26
C VAL A 64 0.50 15.22 16.47
N TYR A 65 0.35 13.93 16.79
CA TYR A 65 -0.70 13.09 16.18
C TYR A 65 -2.11 13.58 16.50
N PHE A 66 -2.36 14.08 17.71
CA PHE A 66 -3.61 14.78 18.02
C PHE A 66 -3.81 16.02 17.15
N THR A 67 -2.77 16.83 16.91
CA THR A 67 -2.88 17.96 15.96
C THR A 67 -3.15 17.52 14.53
N PHE A 68 -2.68 16.33 14.12
CA PHE A 68 -3.04 15.75 12.82
C PHE A 68 -4.48 15.27 12.79
N ALA A 69 -5.00 14.71 13.89
CA ALA A 69 -6.41 14.31 14.00
C ALA A 69 -7.35 15.52 13.93
N LEU A 70 -6.96 16.66 14.53
CA LEU A 70 -7.67 17.93 14.37
C LEU A 70 -7.69 18.40 12.90
N ASN A 71 -6.56 18.30 12.20
CA ASN A 71 -6.53 18.62 10.76
C ASN A 71 -7.34 17.62 9.93
N TRP A 72 -7.37 16.35 10.30
CA TRP A 72 -8.16 15.32 9.61
C TRP A 72 -9.66 15.61 9.74
N LEU A 73 -10.10 16.05 10.92
CA LEU A 73 -11.49 16.45 11.15
C LEU A 73 -11.95 17.59 10.22
N VAL A 74 -11.06 18.55 9.95
CA VAL A 74 -11.39 19.74 9.16
C VAL A 74 -11.18 19.53 7.66
N GLY A 75 -10.04 18.94 7.25
CA GLY A 75 -9.64 18.86 5.84
C GLY A 75 -9.45 17.45 5.29
N GLY A 76 -9.66 16.41 6.09
CA GLY A 76 -9.54 15.01 5.67
C GLY A 76 -8.23 14.72 4.94
N LYS A 77 -8.31 14.36 3.65
CA LYS A 77 -7.14 14.03 2.81
C LYS A 77 -6.47 15.24 2.15
N ALA A 78 -6.96 16.47 2.35
CA ALA A 78 -6.40 17.64 1.69
C ALA A 78 -5.09 18.09 2.36
N PRO A 79 -3.93 18.06 1.66
CA PRO A 79 -2.64 18.46 2.25
C PRO A 79 -2.60 19.92 2.74
N PHE A 80 -3.41 20.78 2.11
CA PHE A 80 -3.46 22.22 2.36
C PHE A 80 -3.58 22.57 3.84
N ILE A 81 -4.57 22.00 4.55
CA ILE A 81 -4.82 22.37 5.96
C ILE A 81 -3.66 21.99 6.88
N TYR A 82 -2.98 20.88 6.57
CA TYR A 82 -1.84 20.40 7.34
C TYR A 82 -0.63 21.30 7.17
N LYS A 83 -0.37 21.73 5.93
CA LYS A 83 0.76 22.61 5.60
C LYS A 83 0.52 24.04 6.04
N LEU A 84 -0.72 24.53 5.97
CA LEU A 84 -1.11 25.82 6.54
C LEU A 84 -0.85 25.83 8.05
N THR A 85 -1.24 24.76 8.75
CA THR A 85 -0.97 24.63 10.19
C THR A 85 0.53 24.65 10.48
N ASN A 86 1.36 23.93 9.69
CA ASN A 86 2.82 23.96 9.84
C ASN A 86 3.40 25.34 9.60
N LEU A 87 2.93 26.04 8.56
CA LEU A 87 3.37 27.39 8.24
C LEU A 87 3.04 28.37 9.36
N LEU A 88 1.82 28.30 9.93
CA LEU A 88 1.45 29.12 11.08
C LEU A 88 2.33 28.82 12.29
N ILE A 89 2.58 27.54 12.61
CA ILE A 89 3.51 27.14 13.68
C ILE A 89 4.91 27.77 13.46
N HIS A 90 5.41 27.74 12.23
CA HIS A 90 6.71 28.28 11.88
C HIS A 90 6.75 29.82 11.98
N ILE A 91 5.73 30.51 11.48
CA ILE A 91 5.57 31.97 11.59
C ILE A 91 5.50 32.40 13.06
N PHE A 92 4.72 31.70 13.88
CA PHE A 92 4.66 32.00 15.31
C PHE A 92 5.98 31.68 16.02
N SER A 93 6.71 30.65 15.62
CA SER A 93 8.05 30.37 16.15
C SER A 93 9.00 31.55 15.88
N ALA A 94 9.04 32.05 14.64
CA ALA A 94 9.83 33.22 14.26
C ALA A 94 9.42 34.48 15.04
N TYR A 95 8.11 34.67 15.23
CA TYR A 95 7.57 35.79 15.99
C TYR A 95 7.93 35.72 17.48
N PHE A 96 7.87 34.54 18.11
CA PHE A 96 8.32 34.38 19.50
C PHE A 96 9.82 34.60 19.62
N LEU A 97 10.63 34.20 18.63
CA LEU A 97 12.05 34.50 18.62
C LEU A 97 12.30 36.03 18.54
N TYR A 98 11.59 36.75 17.68
CA TYR A 98 11.58 38.22 17.67
C TYR A 98 11.23 38.80 19.04
N LEU A 99 10.19 38.27 19.70
CA LEU A 99 9.76 38.74 21.01
C LEU A 99 10.80 38.47 22.10
N ILE A 100 11.46 37.31 22.11
CA ILE A 100 12.54 37.01 23.06
C ILE A 100 13.62 38.10 22.95
N ILE A 101 14.13 38.35 21.75
CA ILE A 101 15.22 39.32 21.52
C ILE A 101 14.79 40.75 21.90
N LEU A 102 13.54 41.11 21.63
CA LEU A 102 13.00 42.41 22.02
C LEU A 102 12.97 42.60 23.55
N GLU A 103 12.75 41.53 24.31
CA GLU A 103 12.71 41.56 25.78
C GLU A 103 14.11 41.34 26.41
N THR A 104 15.07 40.76 25.69
CA THR A 104 16.45 40.53 26.16
C THR A 104 17.23 41.84 26.27
N GLU A 105 18.01 42.01 27.33
CA GLU A 105 18.88 43.18 27.49
C GLU A 105 20.17 43.02 26.67
N ILE A 106 20.52 44.07 25.92
CA ILE A 106 21.68 44.09 25.02
C ILE A 106 22.56 45.28 25.38
N LYS A 107 23.80 45.01 25.76
CA LYS A 107 24.77 46.02 26.24
C LYS A 107 25.32 46.86 25.09
N ASN A 108 25.57 46.26 23.93
CA ASN A 108 26.15 46.97 22.79
C ASN A 108 25.27 48.16 22.35
N ARG A 109 25.85 49.38 22.35
CA ARG A 109 25.10 50.62 22.07
C ARG A 109 24.50 50.65 20.66
N LEU A 110 25.21 50.15 19.65
CA LEU A 110 24.75 50.17 18.26
C LEU A 110 23.59 49.20 18.05
N ILE A 111 23.70 48.00 18.61
CA ILE A 111 22.63 46.99 18.55
C ILE A 111 21.42 47.45 19.36
N ASN A 112 21.62 48.00 20.56
CA ASN A 112 20.53 48.50 21.38
C ASN A 112 19.79 49.68 20.70
N LYS A 113 20.51 50.59 20.04
CA LYS A 113 19.92 51.66 19.21
C LYS A 113 19.04 51.10 18.07
N ASN A 114 19.42 49.95 17.51
CA ASN A 114 18.71 49.28 16.42
C ASN A 114 17.96 48.02 16.89
N LYS A 115 17.63 47.89 18.18
CA LYS A 115 17.15 46.64 18.79
C LYS A 115 15.93 46.06 18.10
N GLU A 116 15.01 46.92 17.69
CA GLU A 116 13.82 46.52 16.96
C GLU A 116 14.14 45.90 15.59
N ILE A 117 15.03 46.53 14.83
CA ILE A 117 15.48 46.00 13.53
C ILE A 117 16.26 44.70 13.73
N TYR A 118 17.12 44.64 14.74
CA TYR A 118 17.83 43.41 15.12
C TYR A 118 16.85 42.27 15.42
N SER A 119 15.84 42.53 16.24
CA SER A 119 14.84 41.53 16.60
C SER A 119 14.05 41.05 15.38
N ILE A 120 13.69 41.97 14.47
CA ILE A 120 13.00 41.64 13.21
C ILE A 120 13.91 40.78 12.32
N LEU A 121 15.19 41.15 12.18
CA LEU A 121 16.15 40.41 11.36
C LEU A 121 16.37 38.98 11.87
N VAL A 122 16.44 38.79 13.20
CA VAL A 122 16.55 37.45 13.80
C VAL A 122 15.34 36.59 13.44
N GLY A 123 14.12 37.12 13.62
CA GLY A 123 12.90 36.39 13.26
C GLY A 123 12.76 36.16 11.75
N LEU A 124 13.15 37.14 10.92
CA LEU A 124 13.07 37.05 9.46
C LEU A 124 14.03 35.99 8.94
N LEU A 125 15.30 36.01 9.37
CA LEU A 125 16.28 34.98 8.99
C LEU A 125 15.77 33.58 9.37
N PHE A 126 15.27 33.42 10.59
CA PHE A 126 14.70 32.14 11.03
C PHE A 126 13.54 31.68 10.13
N LEU A 127 12.69 32.61 9.67
CA LEU A 127 11.51 32.32 8.84
C LEU A 127 11.87 31.96 7.39
N ILE A 128 12.85 32.65 6.81
CA ILE A 128 13.12 32.57 5.36
C ILE A 128 14.27 31.65 4.99
N LEU A 129 15.06 31.14 5.94
CA LEU A 129 16.22 30.29 5.65
C LEU A 129 15.78 28.97 4.99
N PRO A 130 16.35 28.60 3.82
CA PRO A 130 15.91 27.41 3.06
C PRO A 130 15.98 26.10 3.83
N ILE A 131 16.90 25.96 4.80
CA ILE A 131 17.06 24.75 5.63
C ILE A 131 15.79 24.41 6.44
N GLN A 132 14.91 25.39 6.65
CA GLN A 132 13.66 25.20 7.40
C GLN A 132 12.55 24.54 6.58
N ILE A 133 12.70 24.38 5.26
CA ILE A 133 11.68 23.81 4.39
C ILE A 133 11.26 22.42 4.83
N GLN A 134 12.21 21.58 5.27
CA GLN A 134 11.83 20.26 5.79
C GLN A 134 10.94 20.36 7.03
N ALA A 135 11.09 21.37 7.90
CA ALA A 135 10.24 21.50 9.09
C ALA A 135 8.84 22.08 8.79
N VAL A 136 8.68 22.74 7.64
CA VAL A 136 7.43 23.41 7.23
C VAL A 136 6.67 22.57 6.21
N THR A 137 7.30 22.23 5.09
CA THR A 137 6.67 21.59 3.92
C THR A 137 6.49 20.09 4.10
N TYR A 138 7.44 19.39 4.74
CA TYR A 138 7.28 17.98 5.09
C TYR A 138 6.37 17.86 6.32
N VAL A 139 5.09 17.54 6.08
CA VAL A 139 4.02 17.63 7.09
C VAL A 139 4.36 16.96 8.42
N VAL A 140 4.89 15.72 8.38
CA VAL A 140 5.24 14.96 9.60
C VAL A 140 6.30 15.68 10.45
N GLN A 141 7.17 16.47 9.83
CA GLN A 141 8.16 17.28 10.55
C GLN A 141 7.59 18.53 11.22
N ARG A 142 6.24 18.63 11.30
CA ARG A 142 5.57 19.35 12.39
C ARG A 142 6.16 19.00 13.75
N LEU A 143 6.65 17.77 13.94
CA LEU A 143 7.38 17.37 15.14
C LEU A 143 8.52 18.34 15.49
N ALA A 144 9.31 18.78 14.50
CA ALA A 144 10.41 19.71 14.71
C ALA A 144 9.90 21.15 14.92
N SER A 145 9.03 21.63 14.04
CA SER A 145 8.55 23.02 14.09
C SER A 145 7.65 23.31 15.30
N PHE A 146 6.82 22.35 15.71
CA PHE A 146 5.94 22.49 16.86
C PHE A 146 6.71 22.46 18.18
N VAL A 147 7.72 21.60 18.32
CA VAL A 147 8.60 21.68 19.51
C VAL A 147 9.34 23.00 19.54
N GLY A 148 9.85 23.50 18.41
CA GLY A 148 10.47 24.84 18.39
C GLY A 148 9.51 25.96 18.79
N LEU A 149 8.23 25.91 18.37
CA LEU A 149 7.19 26.85 18.83
C LEU A 149 7.04 26.80 20.35
N CYS A 150 6.85 25.61 20.91
CA CYS A 150 6.75 25.39 22.36
C CYS A 150 8.01 25.86 23.11
N TYR A 151 9.18 25.62 22.53
CA TYR A 151 10.47 26.02 23.07
C TYR A 151 10.58 27.55 23.18
N PHE A 152 10.31 28.28 22.09
CA PHE A 152 10.43 29.74 22.08
C PHE A 152 9.29 30.42 22.82
N ALA A 153 8.05 29.93 22.72
CA ALA A 153 6.93 30.44 23.48
C ALA A 153 7.14 30.24 24.99
N GLY A 154 7.56 29.03 25.40
CA GLY A 154 7.88 28.70 26.79
C GLY A 154 8.97 29.61 27.36
N LEU A 155 10.06 29.82 26.61
CA LEU A 155 11.14 30.72 27.00
C LEU A 155 10.66 32.19 27.07
N TYR A 156 9.90 32.67 26.08
CA TYR A 156 9.35 34.02 26.08
C TYR A 156 8.46 34.30 27.29
N PHE A 157 7.51 33.40 27.58
CA PHE A 157 6.59 33.56 28.70
C PHE A 157 7.32 33.45 30.04
N TYR A 158 8.35 32.61 30.13
CA TYR A 158 9.24 32.59 31.29
C TYR A 158 9.97 33.94 31.48
N ILE A 159 10.49 34.54 30.41
CA ILE A 159 11.13 35.88 30.46
C ILE A 159 10.11 36.93 30.91
N LYS A 160 8.88 36.88 30.41
CA LYS A 160 7.80 37.76 30.84
C LYS A 160 7.46 37.57 32.31
N TYR A 161 7.37 36.34 32.80
CA TYR A 161 7.21 36.05 34.22
C TYR A 161 8.33 36.71 35.06
N ARG A 162 9.59 36.62 34.60
CA ARG A 162 10.74 37.20 35.32
C ARG A 162 10.73 38.72 35.40
N LYS A 163 10.20 39.38 34.36
CA LYS A 163 10.22 40.85 34.23
C LYS A 163 8.93 41.53 34.69
N SER A 164 7.82 40.80 34.82
CA SER A 164 6.52 41.39 35.12
C SER A 164 6.20 41.30 36.61
N GLU A 165 5.74 42.40 37.19
CA GLU A 165 5.12 42.39 38.52
C GLU A 165 3.64 42.02 38.41
N ASN A 166 2.94 42.62 37.44
CA ASN A 166 1.55 42.33 37.11
C ASN A 166 1.41 41.09 36.20
N ARG A 167 0.42 40.23 36.48
CA ARG A 167 0.12 39.01 35.71
C ARG A 167 1.26 37.99 35.63
N LYS A 168 2.26 38.07 36.52
CA LYS A 168 3.43 37.17 36.52
C LYS A 168 3.04 35.68 36.53
N TYR A 169 2.06 35.29 37.34
CA TYR A 169 1.60 33.90 37.44
C TYR A 169 0.87 33.43 36.18
N LEU A 170 0.16 34.32 35.49
CA LEU A 170 -0.44 34.00 34.19
C LEU A 170 0.65 33.65 33.17
N TYR A 171 1.70 34.47 33.07
CA TYR A 171 2.83 34.16 32.18
C TYR A 171 3.55 32.88 32.58
N TYR A 172 3.72 32.64 33.88
CA TYR A 172 4.32 31.41 34.39
C TYR A 172 3.51 30.17 33.97
N ILE A 173 2.19 30.19 34.15
CA ILE A 173 1.29 29.08 33.81
C ILE A 173 1.27 28.87 32.29
N VAL A 174 1.12 29.94 31.50
CA VAL A 174 1.09 29.84 30.03
C VAL A 174 2.41 29.28 29.49
N GLY A 175 3.55 29.75 30.00
CA GLY A 175 4.84 29.20 29.60
C GLY A 175 5.00 27.73 29.98
N LEU A 176 4.49 27.32 31.15
CA LEU A 176 4.54 25.93 31.60
C LEU A 176 3.68 25.01 30.71
N ILE A 177 2.51 25.49 30.28
CA ILE A 177 1.66 24.78 29.30
C ILE A 177 2.44 24.52 28.01
N PHE A 178 3.11 25.54 27.45
CA PHE A 178 3.93 25.33 26.25
C PHE A 178 5.06 24.32 26.48
N VAL A 179 5.72 24.35 27.65
CA VAL A 179 6.75 23.37 27.97
C VAL A 179 6.16 21.95 28.00
N LEU A 180 5.02 21.75 28.67
CA LEU A 180 4.32 20.46 28.73
C LEU A 180 3.84 19.96 27.36
N LEU A 181 3.38 20.86 26.49
CA LEU A 181 3.02 20.49 25.12
C LEU A 181 4.26 20.06 24.30
N GLY A 182 5.38 20.75 24.50
CA GLY A 182 6.67 20.41 23.87
C GLY A 182 7.16 19.01 24.26
N THR A 183 7.03 18.63 25.53
CA THR A 183 7.46 17.30 26.01
C THR A 183 6.65 16.16 25.42
N ARG A 184 5.39 16.43 25.02
CA ARG A 184 4.49 15.49 24.35
C ARG A 184 4.54 15.57 22.82
N SER A 185 5.52 16.27 22.27
CA SER A 185 5.67 16.46 20.83
C SER A 185 6.96 15.86 20.25
N LYS A 186 8.13 16.10 20.86
CA LYS A 186 9.41 15.53 20.41
C LYS A 186 10.43 15.47 21.55
N GLU A 187 11.28 14.45 21.51
CA GLU A 187 12.38 14.22 22.44
C GLU A 187 13.38 15.38 22.55
N THR A 188 13.49 16.21 21.51
CA THR A 188 14.38 17.39 21.49
C THR A 188 14.04 18.41 22.57
N MET A 189 12.84 18.37 23.16
CA MET A 189 12.45 19.24 24.25
C MET A 189 13.31 19.07 25.51
N VAL A 190 14.02 17.93 25.66
CA VAL A 190 14.95 17.68 26.79
C VAL A 190 16.09 18.72 26.88
N THR A 191 16.36 19.46 25.80
CA THR A 191 17.38 20.51 25.79
C THR A 191 16.89 21.85 26.32
N PHE A 192 15.57 22.02 26.52
CA PHE A 192 14.97 23.26 27.01
C PHE A 192 15.48 23.68 28.40
N PRO A 193 15.59 22.79 29.40
CA PRO A 193 16.21 23.11 30.69
C PRO A 193 17.59 23.76 30.55
N ILE A 194 18.43 23.25 29.64
CA ILE A 194 19.79 23.75 29.43
C ILE A 194 19.75 25.17 28.84
N ALA A 195 18.93 25.41 27.82
CA ALA A 195 18.81 26.76 27.24
C ALA A 195 18.18 27.76 28.20
N LEU A 196 17.23 27.34 29.04
CA LEU A 196 16.64 28.18 30.08
C LEU A 196 17.69 28.55 31.15
N PHE A 197 18.47 27.57 31.61
CA PHE A 197 19.55 27.78 32.57
C PHE A 197 20.58 28.78 32.04
N LEU A 198 21.01 28.61 30.79
CA LEU A 198 21.92 29.57 30.18
C LEU A 198 21.29 30.96 30.04
N TYR A 199 20.00 31.06 29.72
CA TYR A 199 19.33 32.35 29.68
C TYR A 199 19.32 33.02 31.07
N GLU A 200 19.04 32.27 32.14
CA GLU A 200 19.10 32.79 33.52
C GLU A 200 20.51 33.28 33.90
N MET A 201 21.54 32.48 33.63
CA MET A 201 22.93 32.84 33.93
C MET A 201 23.39 34.07 33.16
N PHE A 202 23.07 34.13 31.87
CA PHE A 202 23.47 35.25 31.02
C PHE A 202 22.72 36.52 31.41
N PHE A 203 21.40 36.51 31.44
CA PHE A 203 20.62 37.76 31.46
C PHE A 203 20.01 38.11 32.81
N PHE A 204 19.87 37.16 33.74
CA PHE A 204 19.28 37.44 35.05
C PHE A 204 20.25 37.28 36.23
N GLY A 205 21.47 36.79 35.99
CA GLY A 205 22.52 36.70 37.01
C GLY A 205 22.28 35.66 38.10
N GLY A 206 21.29 34.76 37.94
CA GLY A 206 20.94 33.77 38.95
C GLY A 206 19.67 32.97 38.64
N ILE A 207 19.64 31.74 39.17
CA ILE A 207 18.49 30.83 39.10
C ILE A 207 17.46 31.23 40.16
N LYS A 208 16.17 31.23 39.81
CA LYS A 208 15.08 31.29 40.79
C LYS A 208 14.58 29.89 41.16
N TRP A 209 14.20 29.68 42.41
CA TRP A 209 13.59 28.41 42.86
C TRP A 209 12.35 28.03 42.05
N GLN A 210 11.53 28.99 41.60
CA GLN A 210 10.36 28.72 40.74
C GLN A 210 10.74 28.19 39.34
N SER A 211 12.00 28.34 38.91
CA SER A 211 12.51 27.75 37.67
C SER A 211 12.64 26.23 37.75
N ILE A 212 12.70 25.65 38.96
CA ILE A 212 12.84 24.20 39.17
C ILE A 212 11.71 23.42 38.50
N ILE A 213 10.48 23.91 38.53
CA ILE A 213 9.35 23.24 37.85
C ILE A 213 9.55 23.24 36.33
N TYR A 214 10.06 24.32 35.74
CA TYR A 214 10.40 24.35 34.31
C TYR A 214 11.54 23.35 33.99
N TYR A 215 12.53 23.23 34.86
CA TYR A 215 13.60 22.24 34.73
C TYR A 215 13.07 20.82 34.81
N MET A 216 12.33 20.49 35.86
CA MET A 216 11.73 19.17 36.07
C MET A 216 10.81 18.78 34.92
N THR A 217 9.93 19.70 34.48
CA THR A 217 9.02 19.43 33.36
C THR A 217 9.77 19.21 32.04
N GLY A 218 10.79 20.03 31.75
CA GLY A 218 11.60 19.85 30.55
C GLY A 218 12.35 18.51 30.48
N PHE A 219 12.66 17.89 31.63
CA PHE A 219 13.29 16.56 31.70
C PHE A 219 12.30 15.37 31.61
N ILE A 220 10.98 15.59 31.67
CA ILE A 220 9.97 14.53 31.56
C ILE A 220 10.16 13.61 30.34
N PRO A 221 10.48 14.08 29.11
CA PRO A 221 10.72 13.21 27.96
C PRO A 221 11.80 12.16 28.20
N LEU A 222 12.86 12.51 28.95
CA LEU A 222 13.93 11.58 29.32
C LEU A 222 13.42 10.52 30.29
N ILE A 223 12.68 10.94 31.33
CA ILE A 223 12.09 10.05 32.34
C ILE A 223 11.14 9.04 31.70
N LEU A 224 10.22 9.50 30.85
CA LEU A 224 9.27 8.63 30.14
C LEU A 224 10.00 7.59 29.26
N ARG A 225 11.09 8.00 28.62
CA ARG A 225 11.90 7.12 27.77
C ARG A 225 12.66 6.07 28.57
N VAL A 226 13.29 6.46 29.68
CA VAL A 226 13.96 5.53 30.59
C VAL A 226 12.96 4.50 31.14
N ARG A 227 11.79 4.96 31.60
CA ARG A 227 10.71 4.08 32.07
C ARG A 227 10.25 3.09 31.00
N TYR A 228 9.97 3.56 29.78
CA TYR A 228 9.56 2.67 28.68
C TYR A 228 10.65 1.64 28.34
N SER A 229 11.91 2.05 28.33
CA SER A 229 13.05 1.15 28.14
C SER A 229 13.09 0.06 29.21
N LEU A 230 12.89 0.42 30.48
CA LEU A 230 12.84 -0.55 31.59
C LEU A 230 11.63 -1.50 31.49
N MET A 231 10.47 -1.02 31.02
CA MET A 231 9.28 -1.85 30.80
C MET A 231 9.46 -2.91 29.70
N LEU A 232 10.36 -2.69 28.75
CA LEU A 232 10.68 -3.66 27.67
C LEU A 232 11.76 -4.68 28.06
N HIS A 233 12.34 -4.61 29.27
CA HIS A 233 13.35 -5.59 29.72
C HIS A 233 12.77 -6.97 30.09
N SER A 234 11.47 -7.21 29.89
CA SER A 234 10.85 -8.55 30.02
C SER A 234 10.75 -9.28 28.67
N ASP A 235 11.88 -9.40 27.96
CA ASP A 235 12.11 -10.14 26.70
C ASP A 235 12.23 -9.26 25.43
N LYS A 236 13.46 -9.25 24.87
CA LYS A 236 13.91 -8.61 23.61
C LYS A 236 14.39 -7.15 23.73
N VAL A 237 15.57 -7.02 24.33
CA VAL A 237 16.45 -5.84 24.33
C VAL A 237 16.85 -5.36 22.91
N SER A 238 16.66 -6.19 21.87
CA SER A 238 16.93 -5.82 20.46
C SER A 238 15.87 -4.91 19.82
N THR A 239 14.75 -4.65 20.49
CA THR A 239 13.62 -3.85 19.95
C THR A 239 13.68 -2.37 20.30
N VAL A 240 14.61 -1.95 21.17
CA VAL A 240 14.69 -0.55 21.64
C VAL A 240 15.33 0.37 20.58
N THR A 241 16.15 -0.18 19.69
CA THR A 241 16.75 0.52 18.54
C THR A 241 15.78 0.72 17.37
N SER A 242 14.75 -0.12 17.23
CA SER A 242 13.82 -0.06 16.08
C SER A 242 12.78 1.06 16.19
N THR A 243 12.57 1.65 17.36
CA THR A 243 11.59 2.74 17.53
C THR A 243 12.05 4.10 16.97
N PHE A 244 13.34 4.24 16.64
CA PHE A 244 13.90 5.42 15.97
C PHE A 244 14.24 5.18 14.49
N ALA A 245 14.27 3.91 14.07
CA ALA A 245 14.67 3.51 12.74
C ALA A 245 13.45 2.97 11.99
N LEU A 246 13.07 3.61 10.89
CA LEU A 246 12.14 3.03 9.91
C LEU A 246 12.72 1.78 9.21
N ASN A 247 13.90 1.32 9.62
CA ASN A 247 14.44 -0.01 9.40
C ASN A 247 15.49 -0.29 10.49
N PRO A 248 15.28 -1.16 11.50
CA PRO A 248 16.40 -1.73 12.23
C PRO A 248 17.14 -2.67 11.26
N GLY A 249 17.98 -2.10 10.41
CA GLY A 249 18.51 -2.80 9.26
C GLY A 249 19.84 -2.24 8.78
N LYS A 250 20.90 -2.98 9.10
CA LYS A 250 22.10 -3.16 8.25
C LYS A 250 23.18 -2.07 8.22
N THR A 251 23.54 -1.44 9.33
CA THR A 251 24.83 -0.71 9.36
C THR A 251 25.66 -1.07 10.58
N ASP A 252 26.95 -1.34 10.35
CA ASP A 252 28.04 -1.48 11.33
C ASP A 252 28.34 -0.15 12.08
N LEU A 253 27.34 0.71 12.27
CA LEU A 253 27.52 2.05 12.80
C LEU A 253 27.67 2.00 14.33
N THR A 254 28.90 2.02 14.81
CA THR A 254 29.19 2.14 16.23
C THR A 254 28.84 3.54 16.74
N ARG A 255 28.60 3.67 18.06
CA ARG A 255 28.40 5.00 18.70
C ARG A 255 29.57 5.93 18.46
N TYR A 256 30.79 5.38 18.42
CA TYR A 256 32.00 6.13 18.17
C TYR A 256 32.05 6.68 16.74
N THR A 257 31.87 5.82 15.73
CA THR A 257 31.90 6.23 14.32
C THR A 257 30.77 7.21 13.96
N TYR A 258 29.59 7.04 14.56
CA TYR A 258 28.51 8.04 14.50
C TYR A 258 28.96 9.39 15.07
N PHE A 259 29.42 9.43 16.31
CA PHE A 259 29.81 10.66 17.01
C PHE A 259 30.88 11.46 16.27
N ILE A 260 31.96 10.81 15.81
CA ILE A 260 33.04 11.51 15.09
C ILE A 260 32.59 12.01 13.71
N THR A 261 31.67 11.29 13.05
CA THR A 261 31.11 11.71 11.76
C THR A 261 30.21 12.95 11.91
N GLU A 262 29.54 13.11 13.05
CA GLU A 262 28.63 14.25 13.29
C GLU A 262 29.34 15.62 13.31
N PHE A 263 30.65 15.71 13.58
CA PHE A 263 31.37 17.00 13.46
C PHE A 263 31.30 17.57 12.04
N LYS A 264 31.46 16.69 11.04
CA LYS A 264 31.33 17.03 9.62
C LYS A 264 29.87 17.37 9.26
N VAL A 265 28.91 16.69 9.88
CA VAL A 265 27.47 16.96 9.68
C VAL A 265 27.06 18.32 10.23
N ILE A 266 27.51 18.69 11.43
CA ILE A 266 27.24 20.01 12.02
C ILE A 266 27.84 21.11 11.15
N LEU A 267 29.06 20.93 10.65
CA LEU A 267 29.67 21.88 9.72
C LEU A 267 28.89 21.96 8.39
N ARG A 268 28.33 20.84 7.92
CA ARG A 268 27.44 20.80 6.75
C ARG A 268 26.17 21.59 6.98
N TYR A 269 25.54 21.50 8.17
CA TYR A 269 24.39 22.35 8.51
C TYR A 269 24.75 23.83 8.50
N LEU A 270 25.88 24.21 9.10
CA LEU A 270 26.35 25.60 9.10
C LEU A 270 26.57 26.11 7.66
N ARG A 271 27.18 25.29 6.81
CA ARG A 271 27.35 25.59 5.38
C ARG A 271 26.01 25.74 4.66
N LEU A 272 24.99 24.95 4.99
CA LEU A 272 23.64 25.09 4.40
C LEU A 272 22.90 26.34 4.90
N MET A 273 23.20 26.85 6.09
CA MET A 273 22.64 28.11 6.58
C MET A 273 23.28 29.32 5.88
N ILE A 274 24.60 29.31 5.70
CA ILE A 274 25.34 30.41 5.06
C ILE A 274 25.17 30.37 3.53
N PHE A 275 25.41 29.21 2.92
CA PHE A 275 25.35 28.95 1.49
C PHE A 275 24.32 27.83 1.19
N PRO A 276 23.02 28.16 1.11
CA PRO A 276 21.93 27.18 0.98
C PRO A 276 21.84 26.57 -0.42
N TYR A 277 22.90 25.87 -0.83
CA TYR A 277 23.01 25.21 -2.12
C TYR A 277 23.13 23.69 -1.96
N GLY A 278 22.44 22.93 -2.82
CA GLY A 278 22.54 21.47 -2.85
C GLY A 278 21.79 20.75 -1.73
N GLN A 279 20.76 21.38 -1.17
CA GLN A 279 19.77 20.78 -0.26
C GLN A 279 19.13 19.54 -0.90
N ARG A 280 18.85 18.53 -0.08
CA ARG A 280 18.31 17.23 -0.51
C ARG A 280 17.62 16.54 0.67
N VAL A 281 16.77 15.56 0.40
CA VAL A 281 16.10 14.80 1.48
C VAL A 281 17.06 13.77 2.06
N ASP A 282 17.77 13.08 1.17
CA ASP A 282 18.68 12.00 1.50
C ASP A 282 20.10 12.35 1.02
N TYR A 283 21.06 12.29 1.95
CA TYR A 283 22.44 12.72 1.75
C TYR A 283 23.37 11.52 1.83
N ASN A 284 24.32 11.45 0.90
CA ASN A 284 25.40 10.47 0.97
C ASN A 284 26.56 11.00 1.83
N ILE A 285 26.45 10.88 3.14
CA ILE A 285 27.54 11.22 4.06
C ILE A 285 28.43 10.00 4.27
N LYS A 286 29.69 10.10 3.81
CA LYS A 286 30.72 9.10 4.11
C LYS A 286 30.94 9.02 5.62
N ILE A 287 30.75 7.83 6.19
CA ILE A 287 31.02 7.51 7.59
C ILE A 287 32.54 7.49 7.80
N GLU A 288 33.00 8.15 8.86
CA GLU A 288 34.40 8.23 9.22
C GLU A 288 34.70 7.21 10.33
N ASN A 289 35.79 6.46 10.19
CA ASN A 289 36.20 5.41 11.14
C ASN A 289 37.35 5.83 12.07
N SER A 290 37.99 6.98 11.78
CA SER A 290 39.12 7.48 12.55
C SER A 290 38.93 8.95 12.88
N PHE A 291 39.11 9.29 14.16
CA PHE A 291 39.11 10.68 14.61
C PHE A 291 40.21 11.51 13.94
N PHE A 292 41.34 10.89 13.59
CA PHE A 292 42.47 11.59 13.00
C PHE A 292 42.36 11.83 11.48
N SER A 293 41.23 11.44 10.87
CA SER A 293 40.91 11.81 9.49
C SER A 293 40.86 13.34 9.37
N LEU A 294 41.46 13.90 8.32
CA LEU A 294 41.36 15.34 8.02
C LEU A 294 39.89 15.81 7.93
N TRP A 295 39.00 14.92 7.51
CA TRP A 295 37.56 15.15 7.39
C TRP A 295 36.81 15.16 8.73
N VAL A 296 37.49 14.82 9.83
CA VAL A 296 36.98 14.86 11.21
C VAL A 296 37.69 15.92 12.03
N ILE A 297 39.04 15.94 12.01
CA ILE A 297 39.85 16.91 12.78
C ILE A 297 39.49 18.34 12.40
N LEU A 298 39.43 18.67 11.09
CA LEU A 298 39.19 20.06 10.68
C LEU A 298 37.80 20.55 11.11
N PRO A 299 36.69 19.82 10.87
CA PRO A 299 35.40 20.19 11.45
C PRO A 299 35.42 20.27 12.98
N PHE A 300 36.07 19.33 13.65
CA PHE A 300 36.19 19.33 15.11
C PHE A 300 36.87 20.61 15.63
N ILE A 301 38.03 20.99 15.07
CA ILE A 301 38.75 22.21 15.46
C ILE A 301 37.87 23.44 15.22
N ILE A 302 37.22 23.55 14.06
CA ILE A 302 36.31 24.67 13.75
C ILE A 302 35.18 24.76 14.78
N LEU A 303 34.57 23.63 15.14
CA LEU A 303 33.49 23.59 16.13
C LEU A 303 33.99 23.94 17.54
N VAL A 304 35.17 23.48 17.94
CA VAL A 304 35.80 23.84 19.22
C VAL A 304 36.13 25.33 19.27
N LEU A 305 36.66 25.91 18.20
CA LEU A 305 36.90 27.35 18.10
C LEU A 305 35.59 28.13 18.18
N LEU A 306 34.54 27.68 17.50
CA LEU A 306 33.22 28.31 17.55
C LEU A 306 32.61 28.23 18.96
N LEU A 307 32.72 27.08 19.63
CA LEU A 307 32.24 26.91 21.01
C LEU A 307 33.03 27.78 21.98
N SER A 308 34.36 27.78 21.87
CA SER A 308 35.26 28.61 22.69
C SER A 308 34.97 30.09 22.49
N PHE A 309 34.67 30.50 21.26
CA PHE A 309 34.22 31.84 20.93
C PHE A 309 32.91 32.19 21.67
N GLY A 310 31.92 31.30 21.67
CA GLY A 310 30.68 31.50 22.44
C GLY A 310 30.92 31.68 23.94
N ILE A 311 31.76 30.84 24.53
CA ILE A 311 32.13 30.90 25.96
C ILE A 311 32.89 32.18 26.29
N TYR A 312 33.85 32.57 25.46
CA TYR A 312 34.60 33.82 25.63
C TYR A 312 33.69 35.05 25.66
N TYR A 313 32.68 35.08 24.79
CA TYR A 313 31.73 36.19 24.70
C TYR A 313 30.67 36.18 25.81
N TYR A 314 30.61 35.16 26.69
CA TYR A 314 29.73 35.13 27.87
C TYR A 314 29.83 36.40 28.72
N LYS A 315 31.05 36.89 28.97
CA LYS A 315 31.28 38.08 29.79
C LYS A 315 31.26 39.39 28.99
N LYS A 316 31.58 39.34 27.69
CA LYS A 316 31.70 40.55 26.84
C LYS A 316 30.38 40.95 26.20
N GLU A 317 29.81 40.08 25.37
CA GLU A 317 28.54 40.30 24.67
C GLU A 317 27.65 39.07 24.84
N LYS A 318 26.90 39.07 25.94
CA LYS A 318 26.07 37.94 26.40
C LYS A 318 25.18 37.36 25.30
N ILE A 319 24.58 38.20 24.45
CA ILE A 319 23.70 37.75 23.38
C ILE A 319 24.39 36.88 22.32
N ILE A 320 25.67 37.16 22.03
CA ILE A 320 26.47 36.33 21.11
C ILE A 320 26.73 34.98 21.75
N GLY A 321 27.22 34.98 23.00
CA GLY A 321 27.50 33.74 23.71
C GLY A 321 26.26 32.86 23.86
N TYR A 322 25.10 33.45 24.16
CA TYR A 322 23.83 32.72 24.23
C TYR A 322 23.44 32.13 22.86
N GLY A 323 23.55 32.91 21.77
CA GLY A 323 23.24 32.45 20.42
C GLY A 323 24.13 31.28 19.97
N VAL A 324 25.44 31.35 20.25
CA VAL A 324 26.39 30.26 19.94
C VAL A 324 26.09 29.00 20.75
N LEU A 325 25.87 29.12 22.07
CA LEU A 325 25.53 27.96 22.89
C LEU A 325 24.18 27.34 22.49
N LEU A 326 23.18 28.16 22.16
CA LEU A 326 21.89 27.69 21.67
C LEU A 326 22.02 26.91 20.35
N PHE A 327 22.94 27.31 19.46
CA PHE A 327 23.26 26.57 18.24
C PHE A 327 23.72 25.14 18.53
N PHE A 328 24.67 24.96 19.46
CA PHE A 328 25.15 23.62 19.84
C PHE A 328 24.10 22.80 20.60
N ILE A 329 23.34 23.43 21.50
CA ILE A 329 22.28 22.78 22.28
C ILE A 329 21.22 22.16 21.38
N GLY A 330 20.85 22.85 20.29
CA GLY A 330 19.90 22.31 19.32
C GLY A 330 20.35 20.99 18.67
N PHE A 331 21.67 20.73 18.57
CA PHE A 331 22.23 19.52 17.98
C PHE A 331 22.53 18.39 18.97
N ILE A 332 22.57 18.66 20.30
CA ILE A 332 22.95 17.68 21.34
C ILE A 332 22.16 16.36 21.25
N VAL A 333 20.87 16.44 20.92
CA VAL A 333 20.00 15.24 20.89
C VAL A 333 20.04 14.56 19.53
N THR A 334 20.15 15.33 18.45
CA THR A 334 19.91 14.85 17.08
C THR A 334 21.17 14.50 16.30
N SER A 335 22.35 14.87 16.83
CA SER A 335 23.64 14.84 16.14
C SER A 335 24.83 14.65 17.11
N THR A 336 24.70 13.76 18.11
CA THR A 336 25.80 13.54 19.08
C THR A 336 25.78 12.16 19.75
N ILE A 337 24.84 11.87 20.65
CA ILE A 337 24.96 10.71 21.57
C ILE A 337 24.23 9.45 21.07
N ILE A 338 23.13 9.62 20.32
CA ILE A 338 22.23 8.52 19.94
C ILE A 338 22.42 8.24 18.45
N PRO A 339 22.99 7.08 18.07
CA PRO A 339 23.13 6.72 16.66
C PRO A 339 21.78 6.62 15.98
N ILE A 340 21.67 7.23 14.80
CA ILE A 340 20.52 7.14 13.92
C ILE A 340 21.06 6.84 12.53
N ASP A 341 20.46 5.86 11.84
CA ASP A 341 20.94 5.36 10.54
C ASP A 341 21.09 6.49 9.51
N ASP A 342 20.17 7.45 9.53
CA ASP A 342 20.28 8.66 8.73
C ASP A 342 21.05 9.75 9.50
N LEU A 343 22.29 9.99 9.07
CA LEU A 343 23.23 10.94 9.69
C LEU A 343 22.77 12.40 9.62
N ILE A 344 22.03 12.80 8.58
CA ILE A 344 21.67 14.20 8.35
C ILE A 344 20.23 14.35 7.86
N TYR A 345 19.50 15.28 8.48
CA TYR A 345 18.23 15.78 7.99
C TYR A 345 18.08 17.25 8.36
N GLU A 346 17.73 18.09 7.38
CA GLU A 346 17.69 19.55 7.54
C GLU A 346 16.78 20.00 8.70
N HIS A 347 15.64 19.35 8.91
CA HIS A 347 14.70 19.68 10.01
C HIS A 347 15.27 19.46 11.42
N ARG A 348 16.37 18.70 11.58
CA ARG A 348 17.04 18.53 12.89
C ARG A 348 17.68 19.84 13.36
N ALA A 349 18.05 20.73 12.44
CA ALA A 349 18.66 22.00 12.76
C ALA A 349 17.67 23.07 13.26
N TYR A 350 16.36 22.78 13.37
CA TYR A 350 15.31 23.79 13.60
C TYR A 350 15.60 24.73 14.78
N ILE A 351 15.99 24.19 15.95
CA ILE A 351 16.35 25.01 17.13
C ILE A 351 17.71 25.70 16.93
N SER A 352 18.69 25.00 16.36
CA SER A 352 20.03 25.55 16.11
C SER A 352 20.03 26.76 15.17
N VAL A 353 19.10 26.79 14.20
CA VAL A 353 18.90 27.94 13.31
C VAL A 353 18.53 29.21 14.09
N ALA A 354 17.87 29.11 15.24
CA ALA A 354 17.61 30.28 16.08
C ALA A 354 18.90 30.87 16.66
N GLY A 355 19.79 30.02 17.18
CA GLY A 355 21.11 30.44 17.66
C GLY A 355 21.95 31.10 16.55
N TYR A 356 21.98 30.48 15.37
CA TYR A 356 22.61 31.06 14.18
C TYR A 356 22.01 32.44 13.82
N SER A 357 20.68 32.55 13.78
CA SER A 357 19.99 33.79 13.39
C SER A 357 20.30 34.94 14.35
N ILE A 358 20.44 34.66 15.66
CA ILE A 358 20.84 35.63 16.69
C ILE A 358 22.23 36.20 16.40
N VAL A 359 23.21 35.32 16.13
CA VAL A 359 24.62 35.69 15.93
C VAL A 359 24.82 36.43 14.60
N ILE A 360 24.27 35.90 13.50
CA ILE A 360 24.45 36.50 12.17
C ILE A 360 23.77 37.87 12.08
N SER A 361 22.56 38.02 12.64
CA SER A 361 21.89 39.32 12.69
C SER A 361 22.70 40.38 13.45
N TYR A 362 23.48 39.95 14.46
CA TYR A 362 24.28 40.85 15.28
C TYR A 362 25.45 41.38 14.47
N PHE A 363 26.22 40.48 13.85
CA PHE A 363 27.34 40.86 12.98
C PHE A 363 26.91 41.65 11.75
N PHE A 364 25.75 41.31 11.19
CA PHE A 364 25.16 42.04 10.08
C PHE A 364 24.94 43.53 10.40
N ILE A 365 24.41 43.85 11.59
CA ILE A 365 24.22 45.23 12.02
C ILE A 365 25.56 45.92 12.31
N LEU A 366 26.52 45.21 12.92
CA LEU A 366 27.86 45.76 13.17
C LEU A 366 28.61 46.07 11.88
N LEU A 367 28.44 45.27 10.83
CA LEU A 367 29.08 45.46 9.54
C LEU A 367 28.54 46.71 8.83
N LEU A 368 27.21 46.85 8.78
CA LEU A 368 26.56 47.91 8.01
C LEU A 368 26.49 49.25 8.75
N LYS A 369 26.42 49.22 10.09
CA LYS A 369 26.41 50.37 11.04
C LYS A 369 25.26 51.36 10.87
N GLU A 370 25.02 51.84 9.65
CA GLU A 370 24.00 52.82 9.29
C GLU A 370 22.63 52.17 9.08
N ARG A 371 21.60 52.79 9.66
CA ARG A 371 20.22 52.28 9.59
C ARG A 371 19.71 52.05 8.16
N LYS A 372 20.00 52.96 7.21
CA LYS A 372 19.59 52.81 5.81
C LYS A 372 20.27 51.60 5.16
N LYS A 373 21.59 51.45 5.32
CA LYS A 373 22.35 50.29 4.82
C LYS A 373 21.84 48.98 5.42
N ILE A 374 21.53 48.96 6.73
CA ILE A 374 20.94 47.79 7.41
C ILE A 374 19.60 47.39 6.77
N LEU A 375 18.73 48.36 6.48
CA LEU A 375 17.43 48.08 5.84
C LEU A 375 17.58 47.56 4.41
N TYR A 376 18.48 48.15 3.60
CA TYR A 376 18.74 47.65 2.24
C TYR A 376 19.35 46.26 2.25
N GLY A 377 20.31 45.99 3.13
CA GLY A 377 20.86 44.66 3.26
C GLY A 377 19.83 43.65 3.77
N MET A 378 18.93 44.05 4.69
CA MET A 378 17.85 43.17 5.16
C MET A 378 16.90 42.82 4.01
N LEU A 379 16.58 43.77 3.14
CA LEU A 379 15.81 43.52 1.92
C LEU A 379 16.55 42.56 0.98
N LEU A 380 17.86 42.78 0.76
CA LEU A 380 18.69 41.90 -0.07
C LEU A 380 18.72 40.46 0.48
N VAL A 381 18.96 40.29 1.77
CA VAL A 381 18.92 38.99 2.46
C VAL A 381 17.54 38.35 2.32
N GLY A 382 16.47 39.15 2.46
CA GLY A 382 15.09 38.76 2.22
C GLY A 382 14.86 38.19 0.81
N VAL A 383 15.35 38.89 -0.21
CA VAL A 383 15.22 38.48 -1.61
C VAL A 383 16.06 37.24 -1.92
N VAL A 384 17.31 37.19 -1.45
CA VAL A 384 18.22 36.07 -1.73
C VAL A 384 17.74 34.80 -1.04
N TYR A 385 17.59 34.80 0.29
CA TYR A 385 17.16 33.59 1.01
C TYR A 385 15.69 33.26 0.75
N GLY A 386 14.82 34.27 0.65
CA GLY A 386 13.42 34.06 0.28
C GLY A 386 13.29 33.45 -1.12
N GLY A 387 14.05 33.95 -2.10
CA GLY A 387 14.07 33.41 -3.47
C GLY A 387 14.58 31.97 -3.52
N VAL A 388 15.65 31.65 -2.80
CA VAL A 388 16.13 30.25 -2.68
C VAL A 388 15.09 29.35 -2.02
N THR A 389 14.39 29.84 -1.00
CA THR A 389 13.33 29.08 -0.31
C THR A 389 12.13 28.83 -1.22
N VAL A 390 11.71 29.82 -2.02
CA VAL A 390 10.66 29.66 -3.04
C VAL A 390 11.10 28.63 -4.10
N ALA A 391 12.32 28.76 -4.63
CA ALA A 391 12.86 27.82 -5.61
C ALA A 391 12.95 26.39 -5.05
N ARG A 392 13.33 26.24 -3.78
CA ARG A 392 13.37 24.94 -3.12
C ARG A 392 11.96 24.39 -2.86
N ASN A 393 10.96 25.21 -2.52
CA ASN A 393 9.58 24.74 -2.40
C ASN A 393 9.03 24.18 -3.73
N TYR A 394 9.49 24.67 -4.88
CA TYR A 394 9.14 24.09 -6.19
C TYR A 394 9.53 22.61 -6.29
N THR A 395 10.69 22.20 -5.75
CA THR A 395 11.09 20.78 -5.79
C THR A 395 10.16 19.88 -4.96
N TRP A 396 9.50 20.45 -3.95
CA TRP A 396 8.59 19.74 -3.05
C TRP A 396 7.15 19.62 -3.58
N LEU A 397 6.82 20.19 -4.74
CA LEU A 397 5.45 20.19 -5.31
C LEU A 397 4.86 18.78 -5.47
N SER A 398 5.68 17.82 -5.91
CA SER A 398 5.30 16.42 -6.09
C SER A 398 6.35 15.49 -5.50
N MET A 399 5.96 14.26 -5.19
CA MET A 399 6.88 13.25 -4.68
C MET A 399 7.87 12.83 -5.78
N THR A 400 7.43 12.77 -7.05
CA THR A 400 8.34 12.53 -8.18
C THR A 400 9.39 13.64 -8.33
N SER A 401 9.00 14.92 -8.29
CA SER A 401 9.97 16.03 -8.42
C SER A 401 10.99 16.04 -7.30
N LEU A 402 10.57 15.69 -6.08
CA LEU A 402 11.43 15.63 -4.90
C LEU A 402 12.50 14.54 -5.05
N TRP A 403 12.10 13.33 -5.44
CA TRP A 403 13.02 12.21 -5.60
C TRP A 403 13.88 12.33 -6.86
N GLU A 404 13.37 12.94 -7.91
CA GLU A 404 14.14 13.23 -9.11
C GLU A 404 15.27 14.23 -8.80
N ASP A 405 14.97 15.31 -8.07
CA ASP A 405 15.98 16.26 -7.59
C ASP A 405 17.04 15.57 -6.71
N ASN A 406 16.60 14.71 -5.79
CA ASN A 406 17.53 13.97 -4.92
C ASN A 406 18.40 12.99 -5.71
N HIS A 407 17.83 12.25 -6.66
CA HIS A 407 18.57 11.29 -7.49
C HIS A 407 19.55 11.99 -8.45
N LYS A 408 19.19 13.14 -9.03
CA LYS A 408 20.12 13.95 -9.83
C LYS A 408 21.34 14.40 -9.03
N LYS A 409 21.13 14.70 -7.75
CA LYS A 409 22.19 15.16 -6.83
C LYS A 409 22.98 14.01 -6.19
N GLU A 410 22.39 12.82 -6.08
CA GLU A 410 22.96 11.60 -5.51
C GLU A 410 22.59 10.37 -6.37
N PRO A 411 23.15 10.23 -7.58
CA PRO A 411 22.78 9.16 -8.51
C PRO A 411 23.16 7.76 -7.98
N ASN A 412 24.09 7.72 -7.03
CA ASN A 412 24.61 6.49 -6.47
C ASN A 412 23.75 5.93 -5.32
N LEU A 413 22.90 6.75 -4.69
CA LEU A 413 22.02 6.27 -3.63
C LEU A 413 20.86 5.44 -4.17
N GLU A 414 20.59 4.34 -3.48
CA GLU A 414 19.50 3.41 -3.82
C GLU A 414 18.12 3.99 -3.49
N ARG A 415 17.95 4.50 -2.27
CA ARG A 415 16.68 5.00 -1.73
C ARG A 415 16.04 6.07 -2.64
N PRO A 416 16.74 7.09 -3.14
CA PRO A 416 16.16 8.08 -4.04
C PRO A 416 15.69 7.49 -5.38
N LEU A 417 16.44 6.55 -5.95
CA LEU A 417 16.08 5.94 -7.23
C LEU A 417 14.83 5.08 -7.12
N ILE A 418 14.73 4.26 -6.07
CA ILE A 418 13.56 3.41 -5.83
C ILE A 418 12.32 4.28 -5.56
N ASN A 419 12.42 5.25 -4.64
CA ASN A 419 11.29 6.13 -4.33
C ASN A 419 10.86 7.00 -5.54
N LEU A 420 11.78 7.35 -6.44
CA LEU A 420 11.47 8.01 -7.71
C LEU A 420 10.60 7.10 -8.60
N CYS A 421 10.98 5.82 -8.74
CA CYS A 421 10.21 4.85 -9.52
C CYS A 421 8.79 4.69 -8.97
N THR A 422 8.68 4.38 -7.67
CA THR A 422 7.39 4.18 -7.00
C THR A 422 6.51 5.43 -7.09
N SER A 423 7.05 6.61 -6.77
CA SER A 423 6.29 7.86 -6.81
C SER A 423 5.83 8.24 -8.21
N ALA A 424 6.65 8.00 -9.25
CA ALA A 424 6.28 8.25 -10.63
C ALA A 424 5.10 7.36 -11.09
N ILE A 425 5.03 6.10 -10.62
CA ILE A 425 3.87 5.23 -10.90
C ILE A 425 2.61 5.74 -10.21
N VAL A 426 2.71 6.07 -8.91
CA VAL A 426 1.58 6.57 -8.10
C VAL A 426 1.02 7.88 -8.67
N GLU A 427 1.89 8.79 -9.12
CA GLU A 427 1.51 10.05 -9.78
C GLU A 427 1.16 9.88 -11.27
N LYS A 428 1.10 8.64 -11.78
CA LYS A 428 0.78 8.30 -13.17
C LYS A 428 1.74 8.90 -14.21
N LYS A 429 2.96 9.24 -13.81
CA LYS A 429 4.05 9.72 -14.67
C LYS A 429 4.78 8.53 -15.29
N TYR A 430 4.06 7.70 -16.04
CA TYR A 430 4.54 6.39 -16.51
C TYR A 430 5.80 6.45 -17.39
N LYS A 431 5.98 7.52 -18.19
CA LYS A 431 7.20 7.71 -19.00
C LYS A 431 8.45 7.89 -18.12
N ILE A 432 8.32 8.65 -17.02
CA ILE A 432 9.40 8.85 -16.05
C ILE A 432 9.66 7.54 -15.30
N ALA A 433 8.60 6.88 -14.83
CA ALA A 433 8.69 5.60 -14.15
C ALA A 433 9.44 4.56 -15.01
N GLU A 434 9.06 4.38 -16.27
CA GLU A 434 9.68 3.40 -17.18
C GLU A 434 11.17 3.72 -17.43
N ARG A 435 11.54 4.99 -17.59
CA ARG A 435 12.94 5.39 -17.75
C ARG A 435 13.78 5.02 -16.53
N TYR A 436 13.33 5.40 -15.34
CA TYR A 436 14.12 5.19 -14.12
C TYR A 436 14.07 3.74 -13.63
N LEU A 437 12.99 3.01 -13.90
CA LEU A 437 12.91 1.58 -13.61
C LEU A 437 13.93 0.76 -14.41
N LYS A 438 14.22 1.14 -15.66
CA LYS A 438 15.30 0.51 -16.44
C LYS A 438 16.66 0.66 -15.76
N ILE A 439 16.95 1.87 -15.29
CA ILE A 439 18.19 2.19 -14.55
C ILE A 439 18.23 1.44 -13.21
N ALA A 440 17.10 1.40 -12.51
CA ALA A 440 16.98 0.76 -11.21
C ALA A 440 17.18 -0.76 -11.32
N ALA A 441 16.55 -1.41 -12.31
CA ALA A 441 16.69 -2.84 -12.54
C ALA A 441 18.09 -3.24 -13.04
N SER A 442 18.79 -2.39 -13.80
CA SER A 442 20.18 -2.67 -14.17
C SER A 442 21.12 -2.61 -12.97
N LYS A 443 20.89 -1.67 -12.05
CA LYS A 443 21.74 -1.45 -10.88
C LYS A 443 21.43 -2.41 -9.72
N TYR A 444 20.16 -2.77 -9.55
CA TYR A 444 19.67 -3.59 -8.45
C TYR A 444 18.76 -4.73 -8.95
N PRO A 445 19.27 -5.66 -9.77
CA PRO A 445 18.46 -6.65 -10.50
C PRO A 445 17.71 -7.64 -9.59
N LYS A 446 18.10 -7.77 -8.32
CA LYS A 446 17.45 -8.66 -7.34
C LYS A 446 16.55 -7.91 -6.34
N HIS A 447 16.38 -6.60 -6.49
CA HIS A 447 15.61 -5.80 -5.52
C HIS A 447 14.10 -5.95 -5.75
N GLU A 448 13.41 -6.55 -4.78
CA GLU A 448 11.99 -6.91 -4.89
C GLU A 448 11.06 -5.71 -5.15
N SER A 449 11.33 -4.54 -4.54
CA SER A 449 10.50 -3.35 -4.76
C SER A 449 10.52 -2.87 -6.21
N ILE A 450 11.66 -3.00 -6.91
CA ILE A 450 11.79 -2.56 -8.30
C ILE A 450 11.00 -3.49 -9.22
N LEU A 451 11.03 -4.79 -8.93
CA LEU A 451 10.22 -5.78 -9.62
C LEU A 451 8.72 -5.50 -9.44
N LYS A 452 8.28 -5.22 -8.21
CA LYS A 452 6.89 -4.83 -7.92
C LYS A 452 6.48 -3.56 -8.67
N ASP A 453 7.33 -2.53 -8.65
CA ASP A 453 7.08 -1.28 -9.38
C ASP A 453 6.98 -1.53 -10.89
N TYR A 454 7.80 -2.41 -11.48
CA TYR A 454 7.65 -2.80 -12.88
C TYR A 454 6.33 -3.50 -13.18
N ILE A 455 5.92 -4.42 -12.31
CA ILE A 455 4.64 -5.14 -12.42
C ILE A 455 3.50 -4.13 -12.36
N ASP A 456 3.54 -3.19 -11.41
CA ASP A 456 2.52 -2.15 -11.25
C ASP A 456 2.50 -1.16 -12.43
N LEU A 457 3.66 -0.79 -12.97
CA LEU A 457 3.76 0.00 -14.20
C LEU A 457 3.04 -0.71 -15.36
N TYR A 458 3.32 -2.00 -15.59
CA TYR A 458 2.70 -2.75 -16.67
C TYR A 458 1.21 -2.95 -16.47
N LYS A 459 0.76 -3.24 -15.24
CA LYS A 459 -0.66 -3.31 -14.91
C LYS A 459 -1.40 -2.00 -15.16
N ASN A 460 -0.81 -0.87 -14.74
CA ASN A 460 -1.42 0.46 -14.90
C ASN A 460 -1.39 1.01 -16.34
N THR A 461 -0.65 0.35 -17.25
CA THR A 461 -0.55 0.74 -18.66
C THR A 461 -1.20 -0.29 -19.59
N ASP A 462 -2.12 -1.10 -19.06
CA ASP A 462 -2.84 -2.18 -19.76
C ASP A 462 -1.94 -3.22 -20.45
N ARG A 463 -0.70 -3.38 -19.96
CA ARG A 463 0.29 -4.35 -20.43
C ARG A 463 0.37 -5.56 -19.48
N VAL A 464 -0.78 -6.08 -19.05
CA VAL A 464 -0.87 -7.15 -18.04
C VAL A 464 -0.10 -8.41 -18.46
N ASP A 465 -0.11 -8.77 -19.74
CA ASP A 465 0.62 -9.96 -20.21
C ASP A 465 2.15 -9.81 -20.05
N LYS A 466 2.68 -8.58 -20.17
CA LYS A 466 4.09 -8.30 -19.85
C LYS A 466 4.35 -8.40 -18.34
N ALA A 467 3.39 -7.98 -17.52
CA ALA A 467 3.48 -8.10 -16.06
C ALA A 467 3.50 -9.57 -15.61
N ILE A 468 2.66 -10.41 -16.21
CA ILE A 468 2.62 -11.86 -16.00
C ILE A 468 3.96 -12.48 -16.38
N LEU A 469 4.42 -12.24 -17.61
CA LEU A 469 5.70 -12.80 -18.10
C LEU A 469 6.89 -12.38 -17.23
N LEU A 470 6.91 -11.13 -16.78
CA LEU A 470 7.96 -10.64 -15.88
C LEU A 470 7.92 -11.36 -14.53
N SER A 471 6.73 -11.58 -13.97
CA SER A 471 6.53 -12.25 -12.69
C SER A 471 6.87 -13.75 -12.76
N GLU A 472 6.50 -14.42 -13.86
CA GLU A 472 6.87 -15.81 -14.12
C GLU A 472 8.40 -15.97 -14.16
N LYS A 473 9.07 -15.16 -15.00
CA LYS A 473 10.54 -15.18 -15.12
C LYS A 473 11.25 -14.83 -13.81
N SER A 474 10.68 -13.93 -13.00
CA SER A 474 11.29 -13.58 -11.72
C SER A 474 11.19 -14.74 -10.73
N ILE A 475 10.04 -15.40 -10.64
CA ILE A 475 9.83 -16.56 -9.76
C ILE A 475 10.75 -17.72 -10.17
N GLU A 476 10.89 -18.01 -11.47
CA GLU A 476 11.84 -19.02 -11.99
C GLU A 476 13.29 -18.74 -11.55
N LYS A 477 13.69 -17.47 -11.51
CA LYS A 477 15.01 -17.03 -11.07
C LYS A 477 15.15 -16.91 -9.56
N ASN A 478 14.14 -17.32 -8.78
CA ASN A 478 14.04 -17.09 -7.34
C ASN A 478 14.19 -15.60 -6.95
N ILE A 479 13.68 -14.70 -7.79
CA ILE A 479 13.62 -13.25 -7.57
C ILE A 479 12.16 -12.86 -7.29
N GLY A 480 11.92 -12.30 -6.11
CA GLY A 480 10.58 -11.93 -5.65
C GLY A 480 10.04 -12.89 -4.61
N GLY A 481 9.60 -12.33 -3.48
CA GLY A 481 9.05 -13.09 -2.36
C GLY A 481 7.61 -13.57 -2.58
N ASP A 482 6.97 -13.93 -1.49
CA ASP A 482 5.57 -14.39 -1.46
C ASP A 482 4.59 -13.34 -2.03
N ASP A 483 4.91 -12.06 -1.94
CA ASP A 483 4.09 -10.98 -2.49
C ASP A 483 4.05 -11.02 -4.02
N VAL A 484 5.16 -11.29 -4.70
CA VAL A 484 5.20 -11.35 -6.18
C VAL A 484 4.39 -12.55 -6.68
N LYS A 485 4.54 -13.70 -6.01
CA LYS A 485 3.72 -14.89 -6.29
C LYS A 485 2.23 -14.61 -6.11
N LEU A 486 1.87 -13.89 -5.05
CA LEU A 486 0.49 -13.52 -4.79
C LEU A 486 -0.06 -12.58 -5.87
N ILE A 487 0.72 -11.58 -6.28
CA ILE A 487 0.34 -10.68 -7.39
C ILE A 487 0.17 -11.47 -8.71
N LEU A 488 1.05 -12.42 -9.00
CA LEU A 488 0.91 -13.29 -10.17
C LEU A 488 -0.35 -14.15 -10.09
N ALA A 489 -0.63 -14.75 -8.93
CA ALA A 489 -1.84 -15.53 -8.73
C ALA A 489 -3.10 -14.68 -8.94
N GLU A 490 -3.11 -13.43 -8.48
CA GLU A 490 -4.19 -12.47 -8.76
C GLU A 490 -4.33 -12.17 -10.25
N MET A 491 -3.23 -11.89 -10.95
CA MET A 491 -3.28 -11.62 -12.39
C MET A 491 -3.79 -12.83 -13.18
N TYR A 492 -3.44 -14.06 -12.78
CA TYR A 492 -4.02 -15.27 -13.36
C TYR A 492 -5.51 -15.41 -13.04
N TYR A 493 -5.92 -15.10 -11.81
CA TYR A 493 -7.34 -15.10 -11.43
C TYR A 493 -8.14 -14.13 -12.29
N ASP A 494 -7.64 -12.90 -12.47
CA ASP A 494 -8.28 -11.85 -13.27
C ASP A 494 -8.35 -12.22 -14.77
N LYS A 495 -7.41 -13.03 -15.25
CA LYS A 495 -7.39 -13.61 -16.61
C LYS A 495 -8.18 -14.92 -16.71
N ASN A 496 -8.98 -15.29 -15.70
CA ASN A 496 -9.75 -16.54 -15.62
C ASN A 496 -8.89 -17.83 -15.66
N ARG A 497 -7.58 -17.74 -15.44
CA ARG A 497 -6.65 -18.89 -15.34
C ARG A 497 -6.63 -19.45 -13.91
N PHE A 498 -7.78 -19.90 -13.41
CA PHE A 498 -7.96 -20.28 -12.00
C PHE A 498 -7.06 -21.43 -11.53
N ARG A 499 -6.76 -22.40 -12.40
CA ARG A 499 -5.86 -23.51 -12.07
C ARG A 499 -4.42 -23.03 -11.88
N ASP A 500 -3.94 -22.16 -12.76
CA ASP A 500 -2.59 -21.60 -12.67
C ASP A 500 -2.47 -20.65 -11.48
N SER A 501 -3.52 -19.86 -11.22
CA SER A 501 -3.66 -19.06 -10.02
C SER A 501 -3.51 -19.92 -8.76
N LEU A 502 -4.24 -21.04 -8.65
CA LEU A 502 -4.14 -21.95 -7.50
C LEU A 502 -2.74 -22.58 -7.36
N LYS A 503 -2.13 -23.01 -8.48
CA LYS A 503 -0.77 -23.56 -8.48
C LYS A 503 0.23 -22.58 -7.90
N VAL A 504 0.24 -21.33 -8.37
CA VAL A 504 1.15 -20.29 -7.87
C VAL A 504 0.84 -19.93 -6.42
N LEU A 505 -0.45 -19.86 -6.05
CA LEU A 505 -0.87 -19.55 -4.69
C LEU A 505 -0.39 -20.59 -3.67
N ASN A 506 -0.31 -21.86 -4.08
CA ASN A 506 0.23 -22.95 -3.25
C ASN A 506 1.74 -22.82 -3.00
N LEU A 507 2.48 -22.08 -3.85
CA LEU A 507 3.91 -21.79 -3.67
C LEU A 507 4.18 -20.66 -2.65
N VAL A 508 3.14 -19.96 -2.20
CA VAL A 508 3.23 -18.90 -1.18
C VAL A 508 3.37 -19.54 0.19
N LYS A 509 4.52 -19.35 0.86
CA LYS A 509 4.86 -20.01 2.13
C LYS A 509 4.08 -19.44 3.31
N ASN A 510 3.81 -18.13 3.30
CA ASN A 510 3.08 -17.45 4.36
C ASN A 510 1.60 -17.86 4.38
N LYS A 511 1.28 -18.90 5.17
CA LYS A 511 -0.09 -19.45 5.36
C LYS A 511 -1.08 -18.47 6.02
N ILE A 512 -0.60 -17.39 6.64
CA ILE A 512 -1.42 -16.52 7.50
C ILE A 512 -1.87 -15.23 6.77
N SER A 513 -1.41 -14.97 5.54
CA SER A 513 -1.79 -13.73 4.87
C SER A 513 -3.29 -13.72 4.53
N LEU A 514 -3.99 -12.70 5.04
CA LEU A 514 -5.42 -12.45 4.77
C LEU A 514 -5.71 -12.49 3.25
N ARG A 515 -4.81 -11.86 2.49
CA ARG A 515 -4.88 -11.72 1.04
C ARG A 515 -4.78 -13.08 0.32
N LYS A 516 -3.91 -13.99 0.77
CA LYS A 516 -3.83 -15.36 0.24
C LYS A 516 -5.13 -16.11 0.47
N LYS A 517 -5.65 -16.14 1.70
CA LYS A 517 -6.88 -16.87 2.07
C LYS A 517 -8.11 -16.37 1.29
N ILE A 518 -8.22 -15.05 1.13
CA ILE A 518 -9.29 -14.44 0.32
C ILE A 518 -9.19 -14.90 -1.14
N LEU A 519 -7.99 -14.84 -1.74
CA LEU A 519 -7.80 -15.28 -3.13
C LEU A 519 -8.06 -16.78 -3.30
N GLU A 520 -7.58 -17.60 -2.36
CA GLU A 520 -7.83 -19.05 -2.34
C GLU A 520 -9.32 -19.35 -2.30
N SER A 521 -10.06 -18.67 -1.42
CA SER A 521 -11.52 -18.80 -1.33
C SER A 521 -12.20 -18.37 -2.63
N LYS A 522 -11.79 -17.25 -3.24
CA LYS A 522 -12.29 -16.79 -4.54
C LYS A 522 -12.07 -17.85 -5.63
N ILE A 523 -10.91 -18.50 -5.66
CA ILE A 523 -10.58 -19.57 -6.61
C ILE A 523 -11.44 -20.82 -6.35
N LEU A 524 -11.57 -21.25 -5.09
CA LEU A 524 -12.38 -22.43 -4.72
C LEU A 524 -13.84 -22.26 -5.12
N LEU A 525 -14.40 -21.06 -4.96
CA LEU A 525 -15.76 -20.74 -5.42
C LEU A 525 -15.91 -20.86 -6.94
N LYS A 526 -14.86 -20.62 -7.72
CA LYS A 526 -14.88 -20.87 -9.18
C LYS A 526 -14.83 -22.36 -9.53
N PHE A 527 -14.34 -23.20 -8.62
CA PHE A 527 -14.38 -24.66 -8.74
C PHE A 527 -15.63 -25.29 -8.09
N ASN A 528 -16.60 -24.48 -7.66
CA ASN A 528 -17.80 -24.89 -6.91
C ASN A 528 -17.48 -25.62 -5.57
N ASP A 529 -16.27 -25.46 -5.03
CA ASP A 529 -15.86 -26.05 -3.76
C ASP A 529 -16.26 -25.11 -2.59
N THR A 530 -17.58 -24.95 -2.44
CA THR A 530 -18.19 -23.94 -1.57
C THR A 530 -17.93 -24.23 -0.08
N ASP A 531 -17.81 -25.50 0.30
CA ASP A 531 -17.56 -25.91 1.68
C ASP A 531 -16.14 -25.56 2.13
N LYS A 532 -15.11 -25.88 1.33
CA LYS A 532 -13.74 -25.49 1.67
C LYS A 532 -13.56 -23.97 1.69
N ALA A 533 -14.19 -23.26 0.75
CA ALA A 533 -14.18 -21.80 0.76
C ALA A 533 -14.83 -21.23 2.04
N PHE A 534 -15.90 -21.86 2.51
CA PHE A 534 -16.56 -21.49 3.77
C PHE A 534 -15.66 -21.72 4.99
N ASP A 535 -15.03 -22.89 5.07
CA ASP A 535 -14.16 -23.27 6.19
C ASP A 535 -12.97 -22.31 6.34
N ILE A 536 -12.41 -21.84 5.21
CA ILE A 536 -11.33 -20.84 5.22
C ILE A 536 -11.82 -19.50 5.81
N LEU A 537 -13.04 -19.07 5.45
CA LEU A 537 -13.53 -17.72 5.72
C LEU A 537 -14.23 -17.56 7.07
N ILE A 538 -14.92 -18.59 7.58
CA ILE A 538 -15.81 -18.48 8.75
C ILE A 538 -15.08 -18.09 10.04
N GLY A 539 -13.80 -18.46 10.17
CA GLY A 539 -12.94 -18.09 11.31
C GLY A 539 -12.12 -16.81 11.11
N MET A 540 -12.29 -16.09 9.99
CA MET A 540 -11.50 -14.89 9.70
C MET A 540 -12.08 -13.64 10.36
N LYS A 541 -11.20 -12.68 10.68
CA LYS A 541 -11.63 -11.36 11.16
C LYS A 541 -12.55 -10.73 10.12
N SER A 542 -13.75 -10.32 10.56
CA SER A 542 -14.75 -9.71 9.69
C SER A 542 -14.18 -8.49 8.97
N SER A 543 -14.34 -8.48 7.65
CA SER A 543 -14.00 -7.38 6.75
C SER A 543 -15.08 -7.30 5.67
N ASP A 544 -15.16 -6.16 4.98
CA ASP A 544 -16.12 -5.97 3.89
C ASP A 544 -15.97 -7.06 2.79
N GLU A 545 -14.74 -7.46 2.43
CA GLU A 545 -14.51 -8.55 1.47
C GLU A 545 -14.89 -9.93 2.01
N VAL A 546 -14.53 -10.25 3.26
CA VAL A 546 -14.86 -11.55 3.87
C VAL A 546 -16.37 -11.70 3.99
N ASN A 547 -17.06 -10.67 4.47
CA ASN A 547 -18.52 -10.66 4.56
C ASN A 547 -19.18 -10.78 3.18
N SER A 548 -18.65 -10.09 2.16
CA SER A 548 -19.18 -10.21 0.79
C SER A 548 -19.05 -11.65 0.23
N LEU A 549 -17.94 -12.34 0.52
CA LEU A 549 -17.74 -13.72 0.09
C LEU A 549 -18.60 -14.71 0.87
N LEU A 550 -18.70 -14.54 2.20
CA LEU A 550 -19.60 -15.34 3.03
C LEU A 550 -21.07 -15.17 2.59
N GLY A 551 -21.48 -13.95 2.26
CA GLY A 551 -22.82 -13.68 1.71
C GLY A 551 -23.10 -14.50 0.45
N TYR A 552 -22.12 -14.56 -0.46
CA TYR A 552 -22.20 -15.37 -1.68
C TYR A 552 -22.26 -16.87 -1.38
N ILE A 553 -21.44 -17.36 -0.45
CA ILE A 553 -21.43 -18.77 -0.07
C ILE A 553 -22.78 -19.18 0.53
N TYR A 554 -23.33 -18.42 1.47
CA TYR A 554 -24.63 -18.74 2.07
C TYR A 554 -25.74 -18.72 1.02
N GLN A 555 -25.70 -17.78 0.07
CA GLN A 555 -26.64 -17.76 -1.05
C GLN A 555 -26.51 -19.03 -1.91
N GLN A 556 -25.29 -19.49 -2.23
CA GLN A 556 -25.09 -20.73 -2.99
C GLN A 556 -25.53 -21.98 -2.21
N LYS A 557 -25.43 -21.96 -0.88
CA LYS A 557 -25.94 -23.02 0.01
C LYS A 557 -27.48 -22.99 0.19
N GLY A 558 -28.16 -21.99 -0.36
CA GLY A 558 -29.62 -21.82 -0.26
C GLY A 558 -30.09 -21.05 0.99
N ASP A 559 -29.19 -20.64 1.88
CA ASP A 559 -29.51 -19.81 3.06
C ASP A 559 -29.49 -18.32 2.67
N ILE A 560 -30.54 -17.89 1.96
CA ILE A 560 -30.66 -16.54 1.41
C ILE A 560 -30.70 -15.48 2.52
N ASP A 561 -31.28 -15.79 3.68
CA ASP A 561 -31.42 -14.83 4.77
C ASP A 561 -30.09 -14.55 5.45
N LYS A 562 -29.28 -15.58 5.76
CA LYS A 562 -27.90 -15.34 6.21
C LYS A 562 -27.08 -14.65 5.14
N GLY A 563 -27.21 -15.04 3.88
CA GLY A 563 -26.54 -14.37 2.76
C GLY A 563 -26.82 -12.87 2.73
N THR A 564 -28.10 -12.51 2.89
CA THR A 564 -28.59 -11.12 2.96
C THR A 564 -27.99 -10.35 4.13
N GLU A 565 -27.90 -10.97 5.32
CA GLU A 565 -27.30 -10.35 6.50
C GLU A 565 -25.82 -10.00 6.27
N TYR A 566 -25.04 -10.93 5.70
CA TYR A 566 -23.64 -10.70 5.38
C TYR A 566 -23.45 -9.62 4.31
N TYR A 567 -24.27 -9.60 3.26
CA TYR A 567 -24.24 -8.52 2.26
C TYR A 567 -24.55 -7.15 2.84
N LYS A 568 -25.46 -7.06 3.83
CA LYS A 568 -25.72 -5.82 4.55
C LYS A 568 -24.51 -5.38 5.37
N LYS A 569 -23.78 -6.31 6.00
CA LYS A 569 -22.54 -6.01 6.73
C LYS A 569 -21.43 -5.48 5.81
N SER A 570 -21.42 -5.87 4.53
CA SER A 570 -20.47 -5.42 3.51
C SER A 570 -21.06 -4.47 2.47
N ILE A 571 -22.07 -3.66 2.83
CA ILE A 571 -22.79 -2.80 1.88
C ILE A 571 -21.91 -1.76 1.16
N LYS A 572 -20.67 -1.53 1.64
CA LYS A 572 -19.68 -0.67 0.98
C LYS A 572 -19.12 -1.32 -0.30
N MET A 573 -19.16 -2.65 -0.40
CA MET A 573 -18.74 -3.40 -1.58
C MET A 573 -19.79 -3.34 -2.67
N GLU A 574 -19.37 -3.04 -3.90
CA GLU A 574 -20.25 -3.02 -5.07
C GLU A 574 -20.84 -4.42 -5.34
N ASP A 575 -20.02 -5.47 -5.27
CA ASP A 575 -20.47 -6.86 -5.40
C ASP A 575 -21.56 -7.23 -4.38
N SER A 576 -21.45 -6.77 -3.13
CA SER A 576 -22.48 -7.00 -2.12
C SER A 576 -23.77 -6.25 -2.42
N LYS A 577 -23.69 -4.99 -2.86
CA LYS A 577 -24.86 -4.21 -3.29
C LYS A 577 -25.56 -4.84 -4.49
N ILE A 578 -24.80 -5.35 -5.47
CA ILE A 578 -25.33 -6.02 -6.66
C ILE A 578 -26.09 -7.28 -6.26
N ASN A 579 -25.47 -8.16 -5.47
CA ASN A 579 -26.12 -9.39 -5.05
C ASN A 579 -27.35 -9.11 -4.17
N LEU A 580 -27.27 -8.12 -3.27
CA LEU A 580 -28.42 -7.69 -2.47
C LEU A 580 -29.56 -7.13 -3.34
N ALA A 581 -29.24 -6.37 -4.39
CA ALA A 581 -30.24 -5.88 -5.34
C ALA A 581 -30.92 -7.02 -6.10
N LEU A 582 -30.18 -8.04 -6.53
CA LEU A 582 -30.75 -9.23 -7.17
C LEU A 582 -31.68 -10.00 -6.21
N ILE A 583 -31.32 -10.10 -4.93
CA ILE A 583 -32.18 -10.72 -3.90
C ILE A 583 -33.44 -9.86 -3.66
N TYR A 584 -33.33 -8.54 -3.61
CA TYR A 584 -34.51 -7.69 -3.49
C TYR A 584 -35.43 -7.81 -4.70
N ASN A 585 -34.86 -7.92 -5.90
CA ASN A 585 -35.63 -8.13 -7.11
C ASN A 585 -36.40 -9.46 -7.09
N SER A 586 -35.75 -10.56 -6.66
CA SER A 586 -36.42 -11.86 -6.54
C SER A 586 -37.52 -11.89 -5.47
N LYS A 587 -37.43 -11.02 -4.45
CA LYS A 587 -38.49 -10.80 -3.44
C LYS A 587 -39.60 -9.84 -3.89
N GLY A 588 -39.59 -9.38 -5.15
CA GLY A 588 -40.56 -8.42 -5.70
C GLY A 588 -40.30 -6.96 -5.31
N GLU A 589 -39.19 -6.67 -4.66
CA GLU A 589 -38.81 -5.32 -4.19
C GLU A 589 -37.96 -4.56 -5.23
N GLY A 590 -38.37 -4.56 -6.50
CA GLY A 590 -37.60 -4.00 -7.63
C GLY A 590 -37.20 -2.52 -7.45
N LYS A 591 -38.02 -1.70 -6.77
CA LYS A 591 -37.68 -0.30 -6.45
C LYS A 591 -36.46 -0.20 -5.53
N LYS A 592 -36.34 -1.08 -4.52
CA LYS A 592 -35.17 -1.09 -3.61
C LYS A 592 -33.93 -1.60 -4.33
N ALA A 593 -34.09 -2.63 -5.17
CA ALA A 593 -33.02 -3.14 -6.02
C ALA A 593 -32.46 -2.06 -6.95
N LEU A 594 -33.33 -1.35 -7.66
CA LEU A 594 -32.94 -0.29 -8.60
C LEU A 594 -32.20 0.87 -7.89
N LYS A 595 -32.65 1.26 -6.70
CA LYS A 595 -31.97 2.29 -5.90
C LYS A 595 -30.52 1.93 -5.60
N LEU A 596 -30.26 0.69 -5.15
CA LEU A 596 -28.90 0.22 -4.87
C LEU A 596 -28.01 0.23 -6.12
N LEU A 597 -28.53 -0.25 -7.26
CA LEU A 597 -27.78 -0.28 -8.52
C LEU A 597 -27.50 1.14 -9.05
N GLN A 598 -28.43 2.08 -8.89
CA GLN A 598 -28.21 3.47 -9.29
C GLN A 598 -27.12 4.18 -8.47
N GLU A 599 -26.97 3.84 -7.19
CA GLU A 599 -25.86 4.35 -6.37
C GLU A 599 -24.50 3.89 -6.91
N ILE A 600 -24.39 2.63 -7.35
CA ILE A 600 -23.18 2.11 -7.97
C ILE A 600 -22.93 2.85 -9.29
N LYS A 601 -23.95 2.99 -10.14
CA LYS A 601 -23.84 3.67 -11.44
C LYS A 601 -23.29 5.11 -11.34
N LYS A 602 -23.63 5.85 -10.28
CA LYS A 602 -23.11 7.22 -10.04
C LYS A 602 -21.61 7.22 -9.72
N LYS A 603 -21.11 6.15 -9.11
CA LYS A 603 -19.73 6.04 -8.63
C LYS A 603 -18.83 5.37 -9.67
N ASP A 604 -19.32 4.29 -10.28
CA ASP A 604 -18.64 3.52 -11.31
C ASP A 604 -19.61 3.18 -12.45
N SER A 605 -19.48 3.93 -13.54
CA SER A 605 -20.31 3.77 -14.73
C SER A 605 -19.77 2.72 -15.71
N LYS A 606 -18.63 2.08 -15.42
CA LYS A 606 -17.97 1.07 -16.27
C LYS A 606 -18.03 -0.35 -15.70
N ASN A 607 -18.61 -0.53 -14.52
CA ASN A 607 -18.75 -1.84 -13.88
C ASN A 607 -19.70 -2.76 -14.68
N GLU A 608 -19.18 -3.84 -15.26
CA GLU A 608 -19.95 -4.77 -16.10
C GLU A 608 -21.03 -5.55 -15.32
N LYS A 609 -20.74 -5.94 -14.07
CA LYS A 609 -21.68 -6.70 -13.21
C LYS A 609 -22.89 -5.85 -12.84
N LEU A 610 -22.71 -4.53 -12.70
CA LEU A 610 -23.80 -3.59 -12.50
C LEU A 610 -24.79 -3.65 -13.67
N TYR A 611 -24.31 -3.56 -14.92
CA TYR A 611 -25.21 -3.58 -16.08
C TYR A 611 -25.85 -4.93 -16.29
N LEU A 612 -25.14 -6.04 -16.01
CA LEU A 612 -25.75 -7.37 -15.95
C LEU A 612 -26.92 -7.42 -14.96
N ALA A 613 -26.77 -6.84 -13.78
CA ALA A 613 -27.85 -6.79 -12.80
C ALA A 613 -28.98 -5.82 -13.19
N LEU A 614 -28.67 -4.68 -13.81
CA LEU A 614 -29.69 -3.72 -14.29
C LEU A 614 -30.57 -4.32 -15.39
N ILE A 615 -30.02 -5.17 -16.25
CA ILE A 615 -30.76 -5.92 -17.27
C ILE A 615 -31.85 -6.80 -16.64
N ASP A 616 -31.56 -7.41 -15.49
CA ASP A 616 -32.50 -8.29 -14.77
C ASP A 616 -33.50 -7.51 -13.90
N VAL A 617 -33.12 -6.33 -13.39
CA VAL A 617 -33.91 -5.53 -12.44
C VAL A 617 -34.82 -4.51 -13.13
N ASP A 618 -34.35 -3.86 -14.20
CA ASP A 618 -35.05 -2.77 -14.89
C ASP A 618 -35.30 -3.15 -16.35
N TYR A 619 -36.23 -4.10 -16.51
CA TYR A 619 -36.58 -4.69 -17.80
C TYR A 619 -37.01 -3.66 -18.84
N LYS A 620 -37.61 -2.53 -18.43
CA LYS A 620 -38.07 -1.45 -19.33
C LYS A 620 -36.92 -0.77 -20.07
N ASN A 621 -35.74 -0.68 -19.46
CA ASN A 621 -34.56 -0.03 -20.04
C ASN A 621 -33.49 -1.04 -20.45
N ARG A 622 -33.86 -2.32 -20.59
CA ARG A 622 -32.95 -3.44 -20.83
C ARG A 622 -32.02 -3.20 -22.02
N ASP A 623 -32.56 -2.79 -23.16
CA ASP A 623 -31.78 -2.61 -24.40
C ASP A 623 -30.70 -1.55 -24.25
N LYS A 624 -31.01 -0.46 -23.55
CA LYS A 624 -30.04 0.60 -23.23
C LYS A 624 -28.89 0.08 -22.35
N TYR A 625 -29.16 -0.84 -21.42
CA TYR A 625 -28.12 -1.44 -20.59
C TYR A 625 -27.27 -2.45 -21.37
N ILE A 626 -27.87 -3.18 -22.31
CA ILE A 626 -27.13 -4.06 -23.23
C ILE A 626 -26.19 -3.26 -24.12
N GLU A 627 -26.65 -2.15 -24.70
CA GLU A 627 -25.80 -1.24 -25.48
C GLU A 627 -24.63 -0.72 -24.65
N LYS A 628 -24.88 -0.34 -23.38
CA LYS A 628 -23.82 0.10 -22.49
C LYS A 628 -22.82 -1.01 -22.16
N LEU A 629 -23.30 -2.25 -21.97
CA LEU A 629 -22.44 -3.41 -21.77
C LEU A 629 -21.58 -3.70 -23.01
N LYS A 630 -22.11 -3.48 -24.22
CA LYS A 630 -21.35 -3.53 -25.48
C LYS A 630 -20.27 -2.44 -25.55
N GLU A 631 -20.60 -1.21 -25.17
CA GLU A 631 -19.63 -0.10 -25.11
C GLU A 631 -18.49 -0.38 -24.12
N ILE A 632 -18.79 -1.03 -22.98
CA ILE A 632 -17.79 -1.43 -21.98
C ILE A 632 -16.87 -2.54 -22.53
N GLY A 633 -17.38 -3.40 -23.42
CA GLY A 633 -16.62 -4.48 -24.06
C GLY A 633 -16.28 -5.66 -23.12
N LYS A 634 -16.83 -5.68 -21.90
CA LYS A 634 -16.65 -6.76 -20.92
C LYS A 634 -18.01 -7.22 -20.39
N GLY A 635 -18.11 -8.49 -19.97
CA GLY A 635 -19.33 -9.07 -19.41
C GLY A 635 -20.37 -9.58 -20.43
N LEU A 636 -20.19 -9.28 -21.72
CA LEU A 636 -21.08 -9.78 -22.79
C LEU A 636 -21.13 -11.31 -22.86
N GLY A 637 -19.99 -11.99 -22.67
CA GLY A 637 -19.96 -13.45 -22.64
C GLY A 637 -20.87 -14.03 -21.54
N GLU A 638 -20.88 -13.43 -20.35
CA GLU A 638 -21.74 -13.86 -19.24
C GLU A 638 -23.21 -13.52 -19.50
N PHE A 639 -23.49 -12.35 -20.08
CA PHE A 639 -24.85 -11.96 -20.49
C PHE A 639 -25.46 -13.00 -21.43
N TYR A 640 -24.79 -13.32 -22.53
CA TYR A 640 -25.30 -14.26 -23.51
C TYR A 640 -25.44 -15.68 -22.95
N TYR A 641 -24.56 -16.09 -22.02
CA TYR A 641 -24.72 -17.35 -21.31
C TYR A 641 -26.01 -17.36 -20.46
N LYS A 642 -26.27 -16.31 -19.67
CA LYS A 642 -27.48 -16.19 -18.85
C LYS A 642 -28.74 -16.20 -19.71
N GLU A 643 -28.71 -15.50 -20.84
CA GLU A 643 -29.81 -15.49 -21.80
C GLU A 643 -30.04 -16.88 -22.42
N GLY A 644 -28.95 -17.58 -22.79
CA GLY A 644 -29.00 -18.95 -23.27
C GLY A 644 -29.61 -19.90 -22.23
N MET A 645 -29.26 -19.74 -20.95
CA MET A 645 -29.84 -20.52 -19.85
C MET A 645 -31.34 -20.25 -19.68
N ARG A 646 -31.79 -18.99 -19.78
CA ARG A 646 -33.21 -18.64 -19.73
C ARG A 646 -33.99 -19.29 -20.89
N LEU A 647 -33.49 -19.13 -22.12
CA LEU A 647 -34.12 -19.72 -23.31
C LEU A 647 -34.16 -21.24 -23.25
N LYS A 648 -33.14 -21.88 -22.66
CA LYS A 648 -33.13 -23.31 -22.41
C LYS A 648 -34.24 -23.72 -21.43
N THR A 649 -34.45 -22.98 -20.35
CA THR A 649 -35.57 -23.24 -19.41
C THR A 649 -36.93 -23.03 -20.08
N GLU A 650 -37.03 -22.09 -21.02
CA GLU A 650 -38.22 -21.89 -21.88
C GLU A 650 -38.35 -22.95 -23.01
N LYS A 651 -37.46 -23.95 -23.07
CA LYS A 651 -37.38 -24.99 -24.11
C LYS A 651 -37.13 -24.47 -25.54
N LYS A 652 -36.69 -23.21 -25.70
CA LYS A 652 -36.29 -22.60 -26.98
C LYS A 652 -34.83 -22.95 -27.32
N LEU A 653 -34.58 -24.22 -27.61
CA LEU A 653 -33.23 -24.78 -27.68
C LEU A 653 -32.35 -24.19 -28.80
N GLU A 654 -32.92 -23.89 -29.96
CA GLU A 654 -32.18 -23.29 -31.09
C GLU A 654 -31.68 -21.88 -30.75
N MET A 655 -32.54 -21.06 -30.13
CA MET A 655 -32.16 -19.72 -29.69
C MET A 655 -31.15 -19.79 -28.53
N ALA A 656 -31.32 -20.75 -27.61
CA ALA A 656 -30.36 -20.98 -26.53
C ALA A 656 -28.97 -21.35 -27.09
N TYR A 657 -28.92 -22.24 -28.08
CA TYR A 657 -27.68 -22.61 -28.77
C TYR A 657 -26.95 -21.41 -29.38
N ASN A 658 -27.69 -20.54 -30.08
CA ASN A 658 -27.12 -19.31 -30.65
C ASN A 658 -26.62 -18.33 -29.58
N MET A 659 -27.31 -18.20 -28.45
CA MET A 659 -26.83 -17.38 -27.34
C MET A 659 -25.55 -17.97 -26.71
N PHE A 660 -25.42 -19.30 -26.57
CA PHE A 660 -24.17 -19.89 -26.10
C PHE A 660 -23.01 -19.67 -27.09
N LYS A 661 -23.26 -19.66 -28.41
CA LYS A 661 -22.25 -19.27 -29.41
C LYS A 661 -21.82 -17.81 -29.24
N GLN A 662 -22.77 -16.89 -29.14
CA GLN A 662 -22.48 -15.47 -28.85
C GLN A 662 -21.68 -15.31 -27.54
N SER A 663 -21.94 -16.16 -26.55
CA SER A 663 -21.18 -16.17 -25.29
C SER A 663 -19.70 -16.47 -25.51
N ILE A 664 -19.34 -17.48 -26.31
CA ILE A 664 -17.94 -17.83 -26.57
C ILE A 664 -17.24 -16.86 -27.54
N GLU A 665 -17.98 -16.27 -28.48
CA GLU A 665 -17.45 -15.22 -29.36
C GLU A 665 -17.01 -13.99 -28.56
N ASN A 666 -17.77 -13.64 -27.52
CA ASN A 666 -17.46 -12.49 -26.66
C ASN A 666 -16.56 -12.86 -25.46
N ASN A 667 -16.44 -14.14 -25.12
CA ASN A 667 -15.50 -14.65 -24.13
C ASN A 667 -15.12 -16.11 -24.43
N PRO A 668 -14.01 -16.34 -25.15
CA PRO A 668 -13.58 -17.69 -25.54
C PRO A 668 -13.26 -18.61 -24.35
N TYR A 669 -13.05 -18.08 -23.15
CA TYR A 669 -12.72 -18.88 -21.95
C TYR A 669 -13.94 -19.28 -21.11
N PHE A 670 -15.16 -19.01 -21.57
CA PHE A 670 -16.39 -19.34 -20.85
C PHE A 670 -16.80 -20.82 -21.04
N MET A 671 -16.14 -21.72 -20.30
CA MET A 671 -16.26 -23.17 -20.47
C MET A 671 -17.68 -23.73 -20.33
N GLN A 672 -18.53 -23.09 -19.54
CA GLN A 672 -19.93 -23.48 -19.37
C GLN A 672 -20.72 -23.33 -20.67
N SER A 673 -20.36 -22.39 -21.55
CA SER A 673 -21.01 -22.23 -22.86
C SER A 673 -20.61 -23.36 -23.81
N TYR A 674 -19.33 -23.77 -23.83
CA TYR A 674 -18.90 -24.96 -24.57
C TYR A 674 -19.63 -26.22 -24.12
N TYR A 675 -19.88 -26.37 -22.81
CA TYR A 675 -20.67 -27.48 -22.29
C TYR A 675 -22.06 -27.55 -22.93
N TRP A 676 -22.80 -26.45 -22.91
CA TRP A 676 -24.16 -26.41 -23.46
C TRP A 676 -24.21 -26.39 -25.00
N ILE A 677 -23.21 -25.83 -25.69
CA ILE A 677 -23.06 -25.99 -27.14
C ILE A 677 -22.92 -27.47 -27.48
N GLY A 678 -22.08 -28.19 -26.73
CA GLY A 678 -21.95 -29.63 -26.85
C GLY A 678 -23.28 -30.33 -26.59
N GLU A 679 -23.88 -30.17 -25.41
CA GLU A 679 -25.13 -30.89 -25.07
C GLU A 679 -26.28 -30.60 -26.03
N ILE A 680 -26.53 -29.33 -26.34
CA ILE A 680 -27.67 -28.95 -27.19
C ILE A 680 -27.37 -29.27 -28.65
N GLY A 681 -26.18 -28.89 -29.15
CA GLY A 681 -25.79 -29.07 -30.54
C GLY A 681 -25.58 -30.54 -30.92
N TYR A 682 -24.82 -31.29 -30.12
CA TYR A 682 -24.51 -32.70 -30.38
C TYR A 682 -25.67 -33.63 -30.02
N SER A 683 -26.28 -33.49 -28.83
CA SER A 683 -27.22 -34.48 -28.32
C SER A 683 -28.66 -34.25 -28.77
N ILE A 684 -29.07 -32.99 -29.01
CA ILE A 684 -30.48 -32.65 -29.30
C ILE A 684 -30.68 -32.20 -30.74
N LEU A 685 -29.94 -31.19 -31.19
CA LEU A 685 -30.10 -30.58 -32.51
C LEU A 685 -29.37 -31.34 -33.63
N LYS A 686 -28.47 -32.28 -33.29
CA LYS A 686 -27.65 -33.08 -34.24
C LYS A 686 -26.83 -32.24 -35.22
N LYS A 687 -26.28 -31.12 -34.76
CA LYS A 687 -25.45 -30.17 -35.53
C LYS A 687 -23.96 -30.53 -35.49
N ASP A 688 -23.64 -31.75 -35.88
CA ASP A 688 -22.32 -32.37 -35.64
C ASP A 688 -21.16 -31.58 -36.25
N ASN A 689 -21.30 -31.17 -37.51
CA ASN A 689 -20.22 -30.44 -38.21
C ASN A 689 -19.98 -29.05 -37.61
N GLU A 690 -21.04 -28.35 -37.18
CA GLU A 690 -20.92 -27.02 -36.59
C GLU A 690 -20.25 -27.08 -35.21
N VAL A 691 -20.68 -28.01 -34.35
CA VAL A 691 -20.06 -28.23 -33.03
C VAL A 691 -18.60 -28.66 -33.18
N LEU A 692 -18.30 -29.53 -34.14
CA LEU A 692 -16.93 -29.99 -34.41
C LEU A 692 -16.01 -28.82 -34.79
N ASN A 693 -16.46 -27.94 -35.69
CA ASN A 693 -15.68 -26.78 -36.10
C ASN A 693 -15.38 -25.85 -34.91
N ILE A 694 -16.40 -25.52 -34.10
CA ILE A 694 -16.23 -24.67 -32.91
C ILE A 694 -15.20 -25.29 -31.94
N PHE A 695 -15.26 -26.59 -31.71
CA PHE A 695 -14.37 -27.26 -30.76
C PHE A 695 -12.94 -27.41 -31.29
N LEU A 696 -12.75 -27.65 -32.59
CA LEU A 696 -11.42 -27.67 -33.22
C LEU A 696 -10.78 -26.28 -33.26
N GLU A 697 -11.56 -25.22 -33.50
CA GLU A 697 -11.07 -23.84 -33.37
C GLU A 697 -10.64 -23.54 -31.94
N SER A 698 -11.41 -23.98 -30.94
CA SER A 698 -11.03 -23.81 -29.54
C SER A 698 -9.73 -24.55 -29.19
N GLU A 699 -9.46 -25.71 -29.80
CA GLU A 699 -8.20 -26.43 -29.62
C GLU A 699 -7.01 -25.65 -30.21
N LYS A 700 -7.16 -25.07 -31.41
CA LYS A 700 -6.11 -24.23 -32.03
C LYS A 700 -5.72 -23.03 -31.17
N GLU A 701 -6.71 -22.43 -30.51
CA GLU A 701 -6.53 -21.32 -29.57
C GLU A 701 -6.07 -21.78 -28.16
N ASN A 702 -5.70 -23.06 -27.99
CA ASN A 702 -5.31 -23.69 -26.72
C ASN A 702 -6.40 -23.66 -25.62
N ILE A 703 -7.67 -23.55 -25.99
CA ILE A 703 -8.83 -23.61 -25.08
C ILE A 703 -9.29 -25.07 -24.99
N ILE A 704 -8.49 -25.90 -24.33
CA ILE A 704 -8.70 -27.36 -24.24
C ILE A 704 -9.20 -27.81 -22.86
N ASN A 705 -10.17 -28.73 -22.84
CA ASN A 705 -10.59 -29.45 -21.64
C ASN A 705 -11.09 -30.86 -22.02
N TYR A 706 -11.11 -31.78 -21.05
CA TYR A 706 -11.51 -33.17 -21.25
C TYR A 706 -12.92 -33.29 -21.87
N TYR A 707 -13.83 -32.38 -21.55
CA TYR A 707 -15.18 -32.37 -22.12
C TYR A 707 -15.18 -32.04 -23.61
N ILE A 708 -14.47 -30.99 -24.03
CA ILE A 708 -14.38 -30.57 -25.44
C ILE A 708 -13.75 -31.70 -26.27
N LEU A 709 -12.61 -32.23 -25.82
CA LEU A 709 -11.91 -33.33 -26.49
C LEU A 709 -12.77 -34.60 -26.57
N GLY A 710 -13.48 -34.92 -25.47
CA GLY A 710 -14.42 -36.03 -25.44
C GLY A 710 -15.56 -35.89 -26.45
N ARG A 711 -16.13 -34.69 -26.59
CA ARG A 711 -17.20 -34.41 -27.56
C ARG A 711 -16.70 -34.42 -29.00
N ILE A 712 -15.48 -33.94 -29.28
CA ILE A 712 -14.85 -34.11 -30.60
C ILE A 712 -14.76 -35.59 -30.93
N ALA A 713 -14.30 -36.42 -30.00
CA ALA A 713 -14.21 -37.87 -30.18
C ALA A 713 -15.57 -38.54 -30.38
N ASP A 714 -16.60 -38.11 -29.64
CA ASP A 714 -17.99 -38.57 -29.82
C ASP A 714 -18.51 -38.25 -31.24
N ILE A 715 -18.21 -37.06 -31.78
CA ILE A 715 -18.61 -36.66 -33.15
C ILE A 715 -17.92 -37.53 -34.20
N TYR A 716 -16.59 -37.70 -34.10
CA TYR A 716 -15.86 -38.56 -35.03
C TYR A 716 -16.35 -40.01 -35.00
N TYR A 717 -16.70 -40.52 -33.80
CA TYR A 717 -17.32 -41.84 -33.64
C TYR A 717 -18.63 -41.94 -34.43
N ARG A 718 -19.52 -40.94 -34.35
CA ARG A 718 -20.78 -40.92 -35.12
C ARG A 718 -20.55 -40.84 -36.63
N LYS A 719 -19.51 -40.11 -37.06
CA LYS A 719 -19.08 -40.03 -38.47
C LYS A 719 -18.36 -41.28 -38.97
N LYS A 720 -18.14 -42.28 -38.11
CA LYS A 720 -17.39 -43.53 -38.38
C LYS A 720 -15.90 -43.31 -38.65
N GLU A 721 -15.37 -42.15 -38.28
CA GLU A 721 -13.94 -41.82 -38.35
C GLU A 721 -13.24 -42.30 -37.07
N TYR A 722 -13.09 -43.63 -36.95
CA TYR A 722 -12.69 -44.26 -35.70
C TYR A 722 -11.25 -43.91 -35.25
N ASP A 723 -10.33 -43.66 -36.18
CA ASP A 723 -8.95 -43.27 -35.85
C ASP A 723 -8.88 -41.91 -35.16
N ASN A 724 -9.56 -40.91 -35.72
CA ASN A 724 -9.69 -39.59 -35.12
C ASN A 724 -10.39 -39.69 -33.76
N SER A 725 -11.48 -40.46 -33.66
CA SER A 725 -12.17 -40.68 -32.38
C SER A 725 -11.24 -41.25 -31.30
N ILE A 726 -10.43 -42.26 -31.63
CA ILE A 726 -9.47 -42.86 -30.70
C ILE A 726 -8.42 -41.84 -30.24
N GLU A 727 -7.86 -41.05 -31.15
CA GLU A 727 -6.88 -40.02 -30.81
C GLU A 727 -7.43 -39.01 -29.79
N TYR A 728 -8.63 -38.47 -30.05
CA TYR A 728 -9.23 -37.46 -29.18
C TYR A 728 -9.66 -38.03 -27.82
N TYR A 729 -10.17 -39.27 -27.75
CA TYR A 729 -10.40 -39.90 -26.45
C TYR A 729 -9.11 -40.11 -25.66
N LYS A 730 -8.01 -40.49 -26.31
CA LYS A 730 -6.69 -40.59 -25.66
C LYS A 730 -6.21 -39.23 -25.16
N LYS A 731 -6.38 -38.15 -25.93
CA LYS A 731 -6.10 -36.78 -25.46
C LYS A 731 -6.97 -36.41 -24.26
N ALA A 732 -8.26 -36.73 -24.27
CA ALA A 732 -9.17 -36.48 -23.15
C ALA A 732 -8.75 -37.23 -21.87
N LEU A 733 -8.32 -38.49 -22.01
CA LEU A 733 -7.83 -39.32 -20.90
C LEU A 733 -6.55 -38.79 -20.26
N LYS A 734 -5.66 -38.14 -21.03
CA LYS A 734 -4.48 -37.45 -20.46
C LYS A 734 -4.88 -36.31 -19.51
N LEU A 735 -6.05 -35.70 -19.71
CA LEU A 735 -6.56 -34.62 -18.86
C LEU A 735 -7.41 -35.10 -17.71
N LYS A 736 -8.21 -36.15 -17.90
CA LYS A 736 -9.08 -36.73 -16.87
C LYS A 736 -9.33 -38.21 -17.15
N GLU A 737 -8.92 -39.05 -16.22
CA GLU A 737 -9.27 -40.47 -16.21
C GLU A 737 -10.78 -40.64 -15.97
N SER A 738 -11.47 -41.44 -16.79
CA SER A 738 -12.92 -41.62 -16.71
C SER A 738 -13.36 -42.94 -17.33
N ASP A 739 -14.22 -43.67 -16.63
CA ASP A 739 -14.88 -44.88 -17.12
C ASP A 739 -15.65 -44.64 -18.44
N TYR A 740 -16.26 -43.47 -18.59
CA TYR A 740 -16.94 -43.07 -19.83
C TYR A 740 -15.98 -43.07 -21.04
N PHE A 741 -14.80 -42.46 -20.93
CA PHE A 741 -13.86 -42.39 -22.06
C PHE A 741 -13.28 -43.76 -22.40
N TYR A 742 -12.97 -44.59 -21.40
CA TYR A 742 -12.55 -45.97 -21.61
C TYR A 742 -13.65 -46.82 -22.24
N LEU A 743 -14.91 -46.65 -21.83
CA LEU A 743 -16.07 -47.30 -22.43
C LEU A 743 -16.21 -46.94 -23.91
N GLN A 744 -16.14 -45.65 -24.24
CA GLN A 744 -16.28 -45.21 -25.63
C GLN A 744 -15.09 -45.64 -26.49
N LEU A 745 -13.86 -45.61 -25.97
CA LEU A 745 -12.69 -46.21 -26.66
C LEU A 745 -12.90 -47.70 -26.92
N GLY A 746 -13.36 -48.45 -25.92
CA GLY A 746 -13.69 -49.86 -26.04
C GLY A 746 -14.67 -50.12 -27.19
N LYS A 747 -15.79 -49.38 -27.20
CA LYS A 747 -16.77 -49.44 -28.31
C LYS A 747 -16.18 -49.06 -29.66
N THR A 748 -15.30 -48.07 -29.71
CA THR A 748 -14.66 -47.59 -30.95
C THR A 748 -13.71 -48.64 -31.51
N TYR A 749 -12.87 -49.24 -30.67
CA TYR A 749 -11.99 -50.34 -31.05
C TYR A 749 -12.75 -51.59 -31.49
N PHE A 750 -13.88 -51.91 -30.83
CA PHE A 750 -14.75 -53.00 -31.23
C PHE A 750 -15.28 -52.80 -32.66
N LEU A 751 -15.76 -51.59 -32.99
CA LEU A 751 -16.21 -51.26 -34.35
C LEU A 751 -15.08 -51.28 -35.38
N LYS A 752 -13.84 -50.99 -34.96
CA LYS A 752 -12.62 -51.14 -35.77
C LYS A 752 -12.14 -52.61 -35.87
N LYS A 753 -12.88 -53.56 -35.29
CA LYS A 753 -12.54 -54.99 -35.22
C LYS A 753 -11.26 -55.30 -34.43
N ASP A 754 -10.77 -54.36 -33.63
CA ASP A 754 -9.63 -54.56 -32.73
C ASP A 754 -10.13 -55.04 -31.37
N ILE A 755 -10.39 -56.34 -31.29
CA ILE A 755 -10.98 -56.97 -30.11
C ILE A 755 -10.04 -56.86 -28.89
N LYS A 756 -8.73 -56.95 -29.10
CA LYS A 756 -7.74 -56.88 -28.01
C LYS A 756 -7.82 -55.53 -27.31
N ASN A 757 -7.70 -54.43 -28.06
CA ASN A 757 -7.77 -53.10 -27.46
C ASN A 757 -9.18 -52.76 -26.96
N SER A 758 -10.23 -53.29 -27.59
CA SER A 758 -11.60 -53.16 -27.10
C SER A 758 -11.73 -53.74 -25.68
N VAL A 759 -11.30 -54.99 -25.48
CA VAL A 759 -11.35 -55.66 -24.17
C VAL A 759 -10.54 -54.89 -23.14
N THR A 760 -9.29 -54.53 -23.43
CA THR A 760 -8.43 -53.81 -22.49
C THR A 760 -9.06 -52.49 -22.01
N ASN A 761 -9.64 -51.70 -22.91
CA ASN A 761 -10.27 -50.43 -22.53
C ASN A 761 -11.59 -50.65 -21.78
N LEU A 762 -12.41 -51.62 -22.18
CA LEU A 762 -13.64 -51.92 -21.45
C LEU A 762 -13.37 -52.48 -20.04
N GLU A 763 -12.34 -53.31 -19.86
CA GLU A 763 -11.92 -53.80 -18.54
C GLU A 763 -11.48 -52.63 -17.65
N LYS A 764 -10.71 -51.67 -18.19
CA LYS A 764 -10.35 -50.45 -17.45
C LYS A 764 -11.58 -49.62 -17.08
N ALA A 765 -12.60 -49.54 -17.94
CA ALA A 765 -13.85 -48.86 -17.62
C ALA A 765 -14.59 -49.55 -16.45
N VAL A 766 -14.62 -50.89 -16.39
CA VAL A 766 -15.22 -51.65 -15.29
C VAL A 766 -14.37 -51.57 -14.01
N GLU A 767 -13.05 -51.50 -14.12
CA GLU A 767 -12.15 -51.29 -12.97
C GLU A 767 -12.44 -49.95 -12.30
N LEU A 768 -12.61 -48.88 -13.09
CA LEU A 768 -12.94 -47.54 -12.59
C LEU A 768 -14.38 -47.44 -12.08
N ASN A 769 -15.32 -48.16 -12.71
CA ASN A 769 -16.72 -48.18 -12.32
C ASN A 769 -17.34 -49.55 -12.58
N ASN A 770 -17.32 -50.41 -11.56
CA ASN A 770 -17.84 -51.77 -11.65
C ASN A 770 -19.36 -51.83 -11.87
N LYS A 771 -20.09 -50.74 -11.61
CA LYS A 771 -21.54 -50.60 -11.86
C LYS A 771 -21.86 -50.03 -13.25
N ASN A 772 -20.87 -49.84 -14.13
CA ASN A 772 -21.13 -49.39 -15.49
C ASN A 772 -21.79 -50.53 -16.31
N TYR A 773 -23.12 -50.46 -16.44
CA TYR A 773 -23.93 -51.47 -17.15
C TYR A 773 -23.44 -51.73 -18.57
N ILE A 774 -23.15 -50.67 -19.33
CA ILE A 774 -22.81 -50.78 -20.75
C ILE A 774 -21.43 -51.43 -20.92
N ALA A 775 -20.46 -51.10 -20.06
CA ALA A 775 -19.14 -51.72 -20.09
C ALA A 775 -19.19 -53.21 -19.75
N ASN A 776 -19.92 -53.59 -18.69
CA ASN A 776 -20.15 -54.99 -18.31
C ASN A 776 -20.89 -55.77 -19.40
N TYR A 777 -21.94 -55.19 -19.99
CA TYR A 777 -22.68 -55.82 -21.08
C TYR A 777 -21.79 -56.05 -22.32
N ASN A 778 -21.06 -55.02 -22.76
CA ASN A 778 -20.19 -55.13 -23.94
C ASN A 778 -19.06 -56.14 -23.74
N LEU A 779 -18.41 -56.17 -22.57
CA LEU A 779 -17.43 -57.21 -22.24
C LEU A 779 -18.05 -58.59 -22.24
N GLY A 780 -19.22 -58.74 -21.63
CA GLY A 780 -19.96 -59.99 -21.57
C GLY A 780 -20.27 -60.56 -22.95
N VAL A 781 -20.75 -59.71 -23.87
CA VAL A 781 -21.03 -60.07 -25.27
C VAL A 781 -19.74 -60.40 -26.03
N ILE A 782 -18.67 -59.61 -25.86
CA ILE A 782 -17.39 -59.87 -26.51
C ILE A 782 -16.81 -61.23 -26.05
N TYR A 783 -16.77 -61.49 -24.74
CA TYR A 783 -16.28 -62.76 -24.21
C TYR A 783 -17.14 -63.95 -24.63
N TYR A 784 -18.46 -63.76 -24.74
CA TYR A 784 -19.34 -64.77 -25.29
C TYR A 784 -19.00 -65.08 -26.75
N SER A 785 -18.69 -64.06 -27.55
CA SER A 785 -18.33 -64.23 -28.97
C SER A 785 -16.98 -64.94 -29.18
N VAL A 786 -16.03 -64.78 -28.26
CA VAL A 786 -14.72 -65.47 -28.30
C VAL A 786 -14.72 -66.79 -27.51
N LYS A 787 -15.91 -67.26 -27.08
CA LYS A 787 -16.14 -68.52 -26.34
C LYS A 787 -15.45 -68.61 -24.97
N ASP A 788 -15.04 -67.49 -24.36
CA ASP A 788 -14.62 -67.44 -22.96
C ASP A 788 -15.85 -67.31 -22.07
N TYR A 789 -16.55 -68.43 -21.88
CA TYR A 789 -17.85 -68.47 -21.21
C TYR A 789 -17.78 -68.08 -19.74
N LYS A 790 -16.68 -68.36 -19.05
CA LYS A 790 -16.46 -67.99 -17.65
C LYS A 790 -16.42 -66.48 -17.46
N LYS A 791 -15.66 -65.76 -18.29
CA LYS A 791 -15.63 -64.28 -18.25
C LYS A 791 -16.93 -63.70 -18.79
N ALA A 792 -17.52 -64.29 -19.83
CA ALA A 792 -18.81 -63.87 -20.36
C ALA A 792 -19.90 -63.89 -19.29
N TYR A 793 -20.00 -64.99 -18.52
CA TYR A 793 -20.94 -65.14 -17.42
C TYR A 793 -20.71 -64.07 -16.34
N LYS A 794 -19.47 -63.88 -15.90
CA LYS A 794 -19.11 -62.87 -14.89
C LYS A 794 -19.62 -61.47 -15.26
N TYR A 795 -19.30 -61.00 -16.46
CA TYR A 795 -19.64 -59.63 -16.87
C TYR A 795 -21.12 -59.49 -17.27
N LEU A 796 -21.73 -60.48 -17.92
CA LEU A 796 -23.17 -60.48 -18.21
C LEU A 796 -24.03 -60.55 -16.94
N ASN A 797 -23.63 -61.35 -15.95
CA ASN A 797 -24.35 -61.45 -14.68
C ASN A 797 -24.26 -60.14 -13.90
N ASN A 798 -23.08 -59.50 -13.87
CA ASN A 798 -22.94 -58.16 -13.30
C ASN A 798 -23.83 -57.12 -14.02
N ALA A 799 -23.88 -57.14 -15.36
CA ALA A 799 -24.78 -56.28 -16.11
C ALA A 799 -26.27 -56.54 -15.76
N ASN A 800 -26.67 -57.81 -15.66
CA ASN A 800 -28.04 -58.20 -15.32
C ASN A 800 -28.44 -57.78 -13.89
N ASN A 801 -27.50 -57.84 -12.95
CA ASN A 801 -27.70 -57.38 -11.57
C ASN A 801 -27.87 -55.86 -11.49
N ILE A 802 -27.24 -55.10 -12.38
CA ILE A 802 -27.41 -53.64 -12.46
C ILE A 802 -28.74 -53.28 -13.11
N LYS A 803 -29.05 -53.92 -14.25
CA LYS A 803 -30.30 -53.73 -14.98
C LYS A 803 -30.74 -55.06 -15.59
N LYS A 804 -31.80 -55.63 -15.03
CA LYS A 804 -32.40 -56.88 -15.51
C LYS A 804 -32.77 -56.75 -16.99
N SER A 805 -32.40 -57.76 -17.78
CA SER A 805 -32.68 -57.80 -19.22
C SER A 805 -32.92 -59.22 -19.68
N ASP A 806 -34.10 -59.48 -20.23
CA ASP A 806 -34.49 -60.81 -20.76
C ASP A 806 -33.49 -61.33 -21.81
N SER A 807 -32.87 -60.41 -22.56
CA SER A 807 -31.83 -60.76 -23.54
C SER A 807 -30.55 -61.27 -22.88
N ILE A 808 -30.16 -60.71 -21.73
CA ILE A 808 -28.99 -61.14 -20.97
C ILE A 808 -29.29 -62.47 -20.29
N GLU A 809 -30.47 -62.63 -19.70
CA GLU A 809 -30.89 -63.89 -19.07
C GLU A 809 -30.92 -65.06 -20.05
N LYS A 810 -31.37 -64.83 -21.30
CA LYS A 810 -31.31 -65.84 -22.36
C LYS A 810 -29.87 -66.26 -22.69
N ILE A 811 -28.93 -65.32 -22.69
CA ILE A 811 -27.51 -65.63 -22.94
C ILE A 811 -26.90 -66.35 -21.74
N LEU A 812 -27.19 -65.91 -20.51
CA LEU A 812 -26.73 -66.57 -19.28
C LEU A 812 -27.21 -68.02 -19.21
N LYS A 813 -28.51 -68.29 -19.47
CA LYS A 813 -29.06 -69.66 -19.53
C LYS A 813 -28.39 -70.52 -20.62
N LYS A 814 -28.00 -69.93 -21.75
CA LYS A 814 -27.25 -70.64 -22.80
C LYS A 814 -25.81 -70.96 -22.37
N ILE A 815 -25.16 -70.05 -21.65
CA ILE A 815 -23.82 -70.28 -21.09
C ILE A 815 -23.86 -71.40 -20.06
N GLU A 816 -24.82 -71.37 -19.12
CA GLU A 816 -25.02 -72.41 -18.10
C GLU A 816 -25.30 -73.79 -18.71
N LYS A 817 -26.07 -73.83 -19.80
CA LYS A 817 -26.35 -75.08 -20.53
C LYS A 817 -25.10 -75.63 -21.23
N ASN A 818 -24.24 -74.76 -21.76
CA ASN A 818 -22.99 -75.17 -22.41
C ASN A 818 -21.91 -75.59 -21.41
N GLU A 819 -21.79 -74.94 -20.24
CA GLU A 819 -20.85 -75.36 -19.19
C GLU A 819 -21.26 -76.69 -18.54
N ARG A 820 -22.56 -76.98 -18.40
CA ARG A 820 -23.05 -78.31 -17.97
C ARG A 820 -22.76 -79.44 -18.97
N ILE A 821 -22.40 -79.12 -20.22
CA ILE A 821 -22.01 -80.10 -21.26
C ILE A 821 -20.48 -80.33 -21.29
N ILE A 822 -19.70 -79.40 -20.71
CA ILE A 822 -18.22 -79.45 -20.69
C ILE A 822 -17.68 -79.84 -19.31
N GLY A 823 -18.50 -79.75 -18.26
CA GLY A 823 -18.20 -80.18 -16.89
C GLY A 823 -18.72 -81.58 -16.53
N ASN A 824 -18.58 -82.54 -17.45
CA ASN A 824 -18.61 -83.98 -17.19
C ASN A 824 -17.44 -84.64 -17.92
#